data_AF-A0AA38ZJ64-F1
#
_entry.id   AF-A0AA38ZJ64-F1
#
_cell.length_a   1.000
_cell.length_b   1.000
_cell.length_c   1.000
_cell.angle_alpha   90.00
_cell.angle_beta   90.00
_cell.angle_gamma   90.00
#
_symmetry.space_group_name_H-M   'P 1'
#
loop_
_entity.id
_entity.type
_entity.pdbx_description
1 polymer ?
#
loop_
_entity_poly.entity_id
_entity_poly.type
_entity_poly.pdbx_seq_one_letter_code
_entity_poly.pdbx_strand_id
1 'polypeptide(L)'
;MSLVETSSIDCVHQRLDRLSSKRKLDDYSSTADDDFSDLVSFRMRKFDQNAFVSCNSPPDSHLERHRVVDARSCPSSCSAESARPDSRLQFFVRMISEGNTLVIHANSDDTVESLHHRIQSITGIPVMEQRLIYRGKQLQWEQSLAECSIQNDAGLQLVGRMRSTEHPAAWRVASEMVSTICRLCRGETFRPLKNIKSQLLEFLMLTPKDDTESAAGYLQVFMSSSAPSALVMLYMSPTKSNKETADDTIRQFLNSSRNLLPKSVQIQCVPIVLEFCKLLSRTDDEDPLYLTCRSTLGSLVENVGVVRASRYCHNSKTLIVVKEILPFVSELASSLSKSLISSMESAGSTGNSLNDGRNLIAGHTLANDVRDFTAFLHPVRSVIMEQVSFHGPISIPLGERGSTNPWYGEEIEFLHGIFIDLMTKMDGCLHKMEQCLAGEGGVDHQTVWPQYLAVLKELNSISKLYHGAEEEFWTFMRRRKIAVCSLMIRYAKRSDDHSWLLEHKDVTDFESRRHLAMMMFPEVKEDYEELHEMLIDRSQLLAESFEYIARAERESLHGGLFMEFKNEEATGPGVLREWFFLVCQEIFNPQNALFVACPNDRRRFFPNPASEVDPMHLQYFRFSGRVIALALMHKVQVGVVFDRVFFLQLAGMDISLEDIQDADPLLYTSCKQILDMDAEFMDSDALGLTFVREIEELGSRRVVELCPGGKNIIVNSKNRDEYVYLLIRHRFVTSTSEQVAQFAGGFADILCNQKLQKFFFQSLELEDLDWMLYGSESAICVDDWKAHTEYNGYKETDPQIFWFWKVCACKISYLFYFEGY
;
A
#
# COMPACT_ATOMS: atom_id res chain seq x y z
N MET A 1 10.35 -51.08 -38.39
CA MET A 1 10.20 -52.54 -38.25
C MET A 1 10.81 -52.92 -36.91
N SER A 2 10.19 -53.72 -36.04
CA SER A 2 8.96 -54.53 -36.15
C SER A 2 7.87 -54.10 -35.14
N LEU A 3 6.67 -54.69 -35.27
CA LEU A 3 5.49 -54.51 -34.40
C LEU A 3 5.22 -55.79 -33.58
N VAL A 4 4.40 -55.67 -32.52
CA VAL A 4 3.45 -56.64 -31.90
C VAL A 4 3.03 -56.01 -30.55
N GLU A 5 1.85 -55.37 -30.46
CA GLU A 5 0.59 -55.90 -29.88
C GLU A 5 0.66 -56.13 -28.35
N THR A 6 0.17 -55.22 -27.49
CA THR A 6 -1.24 -54.88 -27.10
C THR A 6 -1.98 -55.89 -26.23
N SER A 7 -2.25 -55.52 -24.96
CA SER A 7 -3.48 -55.93 -24.24
C SER A 7 -3.74 -55.02 -23.03
N SER A 8 -4.94 -54.44 -22.94
CA SER A 8 -5.45 -53.68 -21.79
C SER A 8 -6.64 -54.40 -21.15
N ILE A 9 -6.73 -54.45 -19.82
CA ILE A 9 -7.91 -54.89 -19.05
C ILE A 9 -7.98 -54.06 -17.75
N ASP A 10 -9.14 -53.49 -17.46
CA ASP A 10 -9.48 -52.92 -16.15
C ASP A 10 -9.88 -54.01 -15.15
N CYS A 11 -9.62 -53.80 -13.86
CA CYS A 11 -10.61 -54.17 -12.84
C CYS A 11 -10.45 -53.39 -11.53
N VAL A 12 -11.58 -52.96 -10.97
CA VAL A 12 -11.69 -52.36 -9.63
C VAL A 12 -11.74 -53.46 -8.57
N HIS A 13 -11.06 -53.27 -7.43
CA HIS A 13 -11.57 -53.86 -6.19
C HIS A 13 -11.33 -52.96 -4.96
N GLN A 14 -12.12 -53.22 -3.90
CA GLN A 14 -12.41 -52.27 -2.84
C GLN A 14 -12.29 -52.94 -1.45
N ARG A 15 -11.97 -52.12 -0.43
CA ARG A 15 -12.19 -52.30 1.04
C ARG A 15 -11.12 -53.01 1.91
N LEU A 16 -10.83 -52.35 3.04
CA LEU A 16 -10.77 -52.79 4.47
C LEU A 16 -10.05 -54.12 4.83
N ASP A 17 -9.44 -54.31 6.02
CA ASP A 17 -9.70 -53.74 7.36
C ASP A 17 -8.54 -54.01 8.37
N ARG A 18 -8.57 -53.38 9.58
CA ARG A 18 -7.97 -53.84 10.89
C ARG A 18 -6.41 -53.83 11.05
N LEU A 19 -5.75 -53.81 12.23
CA LEU A 19 -5.98 -53.53 13.70
C LEU A 19 -4.58 -53.54 14.43
N SER A 20 -4.33 -53.20 15.72
CA SER A 20 -5.10 -52.65 16.86
C SER A 20 -4.22 -51.99 17.97
N SER A 21 -4.55 -50.76 18.35
CA SER A 21 -4.88 -50.28 19.73
C SER A 21 -4.03 -50.61 20.99
N LYS A 22 -3.79 -49.57 21.81
CA LYS A 22 -4.01 -49.48 23.30
C LYS A 22 -3.85 -47.99 23.75
N ARG A 23 -4.87 -47.29 24.30
CA ARG A 23 -5.41 -47.27 25.70
C ARG A 23 -4.46 -46.59 26.70
N LYS A 24 -4.87 -45.66 27.60
CA LYS A 24 -6.20 -45.19 28.11
C LYS A 24 -6.26 -43.61 28.13
N LEU A 25 -7.33 -42.85 28.43
CA LEU A 25 -8.48 -42.95 29.40
C LEU A 25 -8.01 -42.92 30.89
N ASP A 26 -8.74 -42.47 31.91
CA ASP A 26 -10.17 -42.22 32.15
C ASP A 26 -10.29 -40.89 32.99
N ASP A 27 -11.22 -39.91 32.94
CA ASP A 27 -12.53 -39.58 32.28
C ASP A 27 -13.62 -39.17 33.35
N TYR A 28 -14.41 -38.09 33.17
CA TYR A 28 -15.48 -37.65 34.12
C TYR A 28 -16.56 -36.66 33.57
N SER A 29 -17.86 -37.03 33.65
CA SER A 29 -19.01 -36.12 33.50
C SER A 29 -20.32 -36.67 34.10
N SER A 30 -21.15 -35.81 34.70
CA SER A 30 -22.57 -36.04 35.12
C SER A 30 -23.16 -34.70 35.61
N THR A 31 -24.30 -34.10 35.19
CA THR A 31 -25.70 -34.54 34.91
C THR A 31 -26.61 -34.69 36.15
N ALA A 32 -27.51 -33.72 36.38
CA ALA A 32 -28.85 -33.87 37.01
C ALA A 32 -29.63 -32.53 37.07
N ASP A 33 -30.60 -32.35 36.15
CA ASP A 33 -32.05 -32.07 36.32
C ASP A 33 -32.67 -31.07 37.36
N ASP A 34 -33.99 -30.89 37.20
CA ASP A 34 -35.04 -30.25 38.03
C ASP A 34 -35.19 -28.70 38.08
N ASP A 35 -35.95 -28.21 37.10
CA ASP A 35 -37.30 -27.61 37.23
C ASP A 35 -37.66 -26.78 38.49
N PHE A 36 -38.19 -25.56 38.28
CA PHE A 36 -39.40 -25.09 38.98
C PHE A 36 -40.04 -23.89 38.26
N SER A 37 -41.32 -24.01 37.92
CA SER A 37 -42.19 -22.90 37.51
C SER A 37 -43.16 -22.54 38.63
N ASP A 38 -43.50 -21.26 38.83
CA ASP A 38 -44.86 -20.93 39.29
C ASP A 38 -45.31 -19.48 38.98
N LEU A 39 -46.62 -19.27 38.96
CA LEU A 39 -47.28 -17.98 38.71
C LEU A 39 -47.92 -17.41 39.98
N VAL A 40 -47.93 -16.07 40.12
CA VAL A 40 -49.09 -15.36 40.72
C VAL A 40 -49.36 -14.08 39.91
N SER A 41 -50.64 -13.70 39.79
CA SER A 41 -51.13 -12.62 38.94
C SER A 41 -52.12 -11.68 39.67
N PHE A 42 -52.50 -10.57 39.01
CA PHE A 42 -53.48 -9.52 39.41
C PHE A 42 -53.05 -8.56 40.55
N ARG A 43 -53.18 -7.24 40.38
CA ARG A 43 -54.48 -6.52 40.23
C ARG A 43 -54.37 -5.14 39.54
N MET A 44 -55.46 -4.76 38.88
CA MET A 44 -55.76 -3.35 38.53
C MET A 44 -56.37 -2.57 39.71
N ARG A 45 -56.14 -1.25 39.76
CA ARG A 45 -57.09 -0.22 40.25
C ARG A 45 -56.79 1.15 39.62
N LYS A 46 -57.61 2.16 39.89
CA LYS A 46 -57.92 3.28 38.97
C LYS A 46 -58.32 4.56 39.74
N PHE A 47 -58.07 5.75 39.18
CA PHE A 47 -58.50 7.11 39.64
C PHE A 47 -57.85 7.60 40.96
N ASP A 48 -57.71 8.92 41.28
CA ASP A 48 -58.04 10.15 40.53
C ASP A 48 -57.22 11.42 40.98
N GLN A 49 -57.23 12.46 40.12
CA GLN A 49 -57.16 13.93 40.32
C GLN A 49 -56.36 14.69 41.43
N ASN A 50 -55.68 15.76 40.96
CA ASN A 50 -55.54 17.16 41.50
C ASN A 50 -54.89 17.48 42.87
N ALA A 51 -53.83 18.32 42.90
CA ALA A 51 -53.88 19.75 43.36
C ALA A 51 -52.50 20.47 43.54
N PHE A 52 -52.22 21.43 42.64
CA PHE A 52 -51.71 22.82 42.80
C PHE A 52 -51.02 23.39 44.09
N VAL A 53 -50.14 24.41 43.88
CA VAL A 53 -49.71 25.57 44.74
C VAL A 53 -48.28 25.61 45.39
N SER A 54 -47.42 26.48 44.80
CA SER A 54 -46.53 27.52 45.39
C SER A 54 -45.40 27.24 46.41
N CYS A 55 -44.18 27.75 46.11
CA CYS A 55 -43.58 28.98 46.72
C CYS A 55 -42.26 29.36 45.99
N ASN A 56 -42.03 30.56 45.47
CA ASN A 56 -41.92 31.92 46.06
C ASN A 56 -40.68 32.18 46.95
N SER A 57 -39.84 33.14 46.53
CA SER A 57 -39.13 34.21 47.31
C SER A 57 -37.82 34.67 46.57
N PRO A 58 -37.08 35.74 46.97
CA PRO A 58 -36.95 36.93 46.10
C PRO A 58 -35.50 37.42 45.81
N PRO A 59 -35.29 38.48 45.02
CA PRO A 59 -33.97 39.07 44.72
C PRO A 59 -33.63 40.31 45.56
N ASP A 60 -32.39 40.83 45.46
CA ASP A 60 -32.13 42.29 45.40
C ASP A 60 -30.77 42.64 44.70
N SER A 61 -30.39 43.93 44.67
CA SER A 61 -29.63 44.57 43.57
C SER A 61 -28.59 45.65 44.00
N HIS A 62 -28.21 46.59 43.09
CA HIS A 62 -27.40 47.83 43.26
C HIS A 62 -25.84 47.74 43.23
N LEU A 63 -25.01 48.72 42.78
CA LEU A 63 -25.10 50.11 42.20
C LEU A 63 -23.92 50.29 41.17
N GLU A 64 -24.01 51.02 40.04
CA GLU A 64 -23.75 52.47 39.75
C GLU A 64 -22.34 53.04 40.12
N ARG A 65 -21.69 54.05 39.46
CA ARG A 65 -22.01 54.98 38.32
C ARG A 65 -20.75 55.74 37.80
N HIS A 66 -20.85 56.42 36.64
CA HIS A 66 -20.30 57.76 36.19
C HIS A 66 -20.07 57.75 34.64
N ARG A 67 -20.69 58.60 33.77
CA ARG A 67 -20.56 60.07 33.47
C ARG A 67 -19.17 60.46 32.92
N VAL A 68 -19.02 61.17 31.78
CA VAL A 68 -19.52 62.52 31.35
C VAL A 68 -19.76 62.54 29.81
N VAL A 69 -20.96 62.85 29.26
CA VAL A 69 -21.51 64.15 28.73
C VAL A 69 -20.76 64.83 27.56
N ASP A 70 -21.44 65.00 26.40
CA ASP A 70 -21.58 66.29 25.69
C ASP A 70 -22.85 66.31 24.79
N ALA A 71 -23.31 67.47 24.28
CA ALA A 71 -24.65 67.59 23.66
C ALA A 71 -24.86 68.71 22.60
N ARG A 72 -25.65 68.42 21.55
CA ARG A 72 -26.45 69.30 20.61
C ARG A 72 -26.87 68.46 19.39
N SER A 73 -28.02 68.62 18.70
CA SER A 73 -29.16 69.57 18.81
C SER A 73 -30.49 68.89 18.43
N CYS A 74 -31.60 69.52 18.84
CA CYS A 74 -32.99 69.24 18.42
C CYS A 74 -33.39 70.10 17.17
N PRO A 75 -34.58 69.96 16.52
CA PRO A 75 -35.85 69.47 17.09
C PRO A 75 -36.65 68.42 16.27
N SER A 76 -37.67 67.90 16.93
CA SER A 76 -38.70 67.02 16.38
C SER A 76 -39.75 67.76 15.54
N SER A 77 -40.32 67.06 14.56
CA SER A 77 -41.66 67.34 14.05
C SER A 77 -42.36 66.02 13.73
N CYS A 78 -43.43 65.72 14.46
CA CYS A 78 -44.27 64.54 14.21
C CYS A 78 -45.49 64.98 13.40
N SER A 79 -45.77 64.34 12.26
CA SER A 79 -47.04 64.52 11.53
C SER A 79 -47.34 63.34 10.62
N ALA A 80 -48.47 62.68 10.90
CA ALA A 80 -49.23 61.80 10.00
C ALA A 80 -48.46 60.73 9.21
N GLU A 81 -48.18 59.57 9.83
CA GLU A 81 -48.29 58.33 9.06
C GLU A 81 -49.79 58.03 8.84
N SER A 82 -50.22 58.20 7.59
CA SER A 82 -51.48 57.65 7.08
C SER A 82 -51.50 56.14 7.27
N ALA A 83 -52.67 55.57 7.54
CA ALA A 83 -52.85 54.13 7.71
C ALA A 83 -52.27 53.34 6.52
N ARG A 84 -51.38 52.39 6.81
CA ARG A 84 -51.04 51.30 5.89
C ARG A 84 -52.04 50.16 6.12
N PRO A 85 -52.56 49.52 5.06
CA PRO A 85 -53.43 48.36 5.21
C PRO A 85 -52.65 47.17 5.79
N ASP A 86 -53.35 46.26 6.46
CA ASP A 86 -52.78 45.00 6.96
C ASP A 86 -52.29 44.16 5.76
N SER A 87 -50.97 44.09 5.57
CA SER A 87 -50.31 43.46 4.42
C SER A 87 -50.22 41.93 4.51
N ARG A 88 -50.96 41.35 5.47
CA ARG A 88 -51.01 39.92 5.76
C ARG A 88 -52.03 39.22 4.86
N LEU A 89 -51.52 38.50 3.87
CA LEU A 89 -52.29 37.68 2.95
C LEU A 89 -52.66 36.34 3.61
N GLN A 90 -53.95 35.98 3.57
CA GLN A 90 -54.46 34.64 3.86
C GLN A 90 -54.96 34.00 2.56
N PHE A 91 -54.42 32.84 2.17
CA PHE A 91 -54.80 32.16 0.93
C PHE A 91 -54.74 30.64 1.04
N PHE A 92 -55.31 29.97 0.03
CA PHE A 92 -55.56 28.54 0.01
C PHE A 92 -54.64 27.82 -0.98
N VAL A 93 -53.84 26.86 -0.52
CA VAL A 93 -53.02 26.00 -1.37
C VAL A 93 -53.66 24.62 -1.44
N ARG A 94 -54.22 24.26 -2.60
CA ARG A 94 -54.91 22.98 -2.83
C ARG A 94 -53.99 21.95 -3.45
N MET A 95 -53.87 20.79 -2.80
CA MET A 95 -53.02 19.69 -3.26
C MET A 95 -53.80 18.79 -4.23
N ILE A 96 -53.32 18.64 -5.47
CA ILE A 96 -54.06 17.87 -6.51
C ILE A 96 -54.09 16.36 -6.20
N SER A 97 -53.06 15.83 -5.53
CA SER A 97 -52.93 14.40 -5.20
C SER A 97 -53.93 13.88 -4.16
N GLU A 98 -54.39 14.74 -3.25
CA GLU A 98 -55.23 14.33 -2.09
C GLU A 98 -56.54 15.13 -1.98
N GLY A 99 -56.72 16.21 -2.75
CA GLY A 99 -57.84 17.15 -2.62
C GLY A 99 -57.76 18.08 -1.40
N ASN A 100 -56.93 17.74 -0.41
CA ASN A 100 -56.60 18.52 0.79
C ASN A 100 -56.21 19.97 0.45
N THR A 101 -56.66 20.92 1.28
CA THR A 101 -56.44 22.36 1.08
C THR A 101 -55.84 22.98 2.33
N LEU A 102 -54.69 23.63 2.17
CA LEU A 102 -53.91 24.26 3.23
C LEU A 102 -54.27 25.75 3.31
N VAL A 103 -54.34 26.30 4.53
CA VAL A 103 -54.49 27.75 4.75
C VAL A 103 -53.13 28.32 5.10
N ILE A 104 -52.61 29.21 4.26
CA ILE A 104 -51.31 29.85 4.46
C ILE A 104 -51.50 31.34 4.75
N HIS A 105 -50.72 31.84 5.71
CA HIS A 105 -50.61 33.24 6.05
C HIS A 105 -49.19 33.71 5.72
N ALA A 106 -49.06 34.73 4.88
CA ALA A 106 -47.80 35.29 4.40
C ALA A 106 -47.94 36.80 4.20
N ASN A 107 -46.85 37.53 4.01
CA ASN A 107 -46.89 38.96 3.66
C ASN A 107 -46.91 39.16 2.14
N SER A 108 -47.34 40.33 1.67
CA SER A 108 -47.20 40.75 0.26
C SER A 108 -45.78 40.61 -0.27
N ASP A 109 -44.80 40.84 0.60
CA ASP A 109 -43.38 40.99 0.28
C ASP A 109 -42.61 39.67 0.44
N ASP A 110 -43.27 38.60 0.91
CA ASP A 110 -42.69 37.26 1.00
C ASP A 110 -42.41 36.71 -0.43
N THR A 111 -41.35 35.93 -0.60
CA THR A 111 -41.00 35.30 -1.89
C THR A 111 -41.73 33.96 -2.12
N VAL A 112 -41.85 33.55 -3.38
CA VAL A 112 -42.31 32.21 -3.76
C VAL A 112 -41.38 31.11 -3.20
N GLU A 113 -40.07 31.40 -3.08
CA GLU A 113 -39.11 30.61 -2.31
C GLU A 113 -39.55 30.39 -0.85
N SER A 114 -39.81 31.46 -0.08
CA SER A 114 -40.17 31.33 1.33
C SER A 114 -41.51 30.62 1.50
N LEU A 115 -42.45 30.83 0.57
CA LEU A 115 -43.72 30.10 0.49
C LEU A 115 -43.49 28.59 0.25
N HIS A 116 -42.60 28.20 -0.65
CA HIS A 116 -42.26 26.80 -0.90
C HIS A 116 -41.62 26.12 0.32
N HIS A 117 -40.70 26.81 1.03
CA HIS A 117 -40.17 26.32 2.31
C HIS A 117 -41.26 26.25 3.39
N ARG A 118 -42.20 27.20 3.45
CA ARG A 118 -43.32 27.18 4.40
C ARG A 118 -44.29 26.02 4.14
N ILE A 119 -44.55 25.70 2.86
CA ILE A 119 -45.28 24.50 2.45
C ILE A 119 -44.51 23.24 2.85
N GLN A 120 -43.18 23.22 2.72
CA GLN A 120 -42.35 22.10 3.20
C GLN A 120 -42.46 21.94 4.72
N SER A 121 -42.44 23.02 5.51
CA SER A 121 -42.60 22.93 6.97
C SER A 121 -43.99 22.43 7.41
N ILE A 122 -45.04 22.64 6.61
CA ILE A 122 -46.41 22.23 6.92
C ILE A 122 -46.73 20.82 6.40
N THR A 123 -46.31 20.50 5.17
CA THR A 123 -46.66 19.24 4.47
C THR A 123 -45.55 18.19 4.51
N GLY A 124 -44.31 18.63 4.72
CA GLY A 124 -43.10 17.85 4.47
C GLY A 124 -42.94 17.33 3.04
N ILE A 125 -43.68 17.87 2.06
CA ILE A 125 -43.41 17.66 0.63
C ILE A 125 -42.13 18.44 0.30
N PRO A 126 -41.05 17.79 -0.15
CA PRO A 126 -39.78 18.47 -0.40
C PRO A 126 -39.89 19.59 -1.44
N VAL A 127 -39.22 20.71 -1.19
CA VAL A 127 -39.22 21.90 -2.07
C VAL A 127 -38.99 21.56 -3.55
N MET A 128 -38.06 20.66 -3.85
CA MET A 128 -37.70 20.27 -5.22
C MET A 128 -38.74 19.39 -5.94
N GLU A 129 -39.84 19.05 -5.28
CA GLU A 129 -41.01 18.37 -5.85
C GLU A 129 -42.21 19.31 -6.01
N GLN A 130 -42.21 20.47 -5.35
CA GLN A 130 -43.33 21.40 -5.37
C GLN A 130 -43.36 22.26 -6.65
N ARG A 131 -44.56 22.43 -7.23
CA ARG A 131 -44.87 23.45 -8.25
C ARG A 131 -46.15 24.17 -7.85
N LEU A 132 -46.07 25.49 -7.67
CA LEU A 132 -47.23 26.34 -7.42
C LEU A 132 -47.76 26.92 -8.74
N ILE A 133 -49.08 26.82 -8.94
CA ILE A 133 -49.80 27.37 -10.07
C ILE A 133 -50.90 28.31 -9.57
N TYR A 134 -50.94 29.53 -10.11
CA TYR A 134 -51.97 30.53 -9.83
C TYR A 134 -52.47 31.14 -11.14
N ARG A 135 -53.80 31.27 -11.30
CA ARG A 135 -54.45 31.77 -12.54
C ARG A 135 -53.92 31.11 -13.84
N GLY A 136 -53.56 29.82 -13.77
CA GLY A 136 -53.00 29.05 -14.90
C GLY A 136 -51.51 29.31 -15.21
N LYS A 137 -50.82 30.17 -14.46
CA LYS A 137 -49.38 30.42 -14.58
C LYS A 137 -48.61 29.71 -13.47
N GLN A 138 -47.46 29.12 -13.79
CA GLN A 138 -46.50 28.66 -12.78
C GLN A 138 -45.79 29.88 -12.16
N LEU A 139 -45.73 29.93 -10.83
CA LEU A 139 -44.98 30.94 -10.09
C LEU A 139 -43.47 30.69 -10.19
N GLN A 140 -42.66 31.75 -10.28
CA GLN A 140 -41.19 31.63 -10.30
C GLN A 140 -40.59 31.93 -8.94
N TRP A 141 -39.47 31.25 -8.63
CA TRP A 141 -38.84 31.19 -7.31
C TRP A 141 -38.51 32.58 -6.72
N GLU A 142 -37.99 33.46 -7.57
CA GLU A 142 -37.48 34.80 -7.25
C GLU A 142 -38.59 35.86 -7.07
N GLN A 143 -39.85 35.55 -7.39
CA GLN A 143 -40.94 36.53 -7.39
C GLN A 143 -41.53 36.72 -5.98
N SER A 144 -41.95 37.96 -5.67
CA SER A 144 -42.77 38.24 -4.48
C SER A 144 -44.24 37.82 -4.68
N LEU A 145 -44.97 37.62 -3.58
CA LEU A 145 -46.42 37.35 -3.66
C LEU A 145 -47.20 38.53 -4.28
N ALA A 146 -46.72 39.76 -4.08
CA ALA A 146 -47.23 40.97 -4.73
C ALA A 146 -47.06 40.96 -6.26
N GLU A 147 -45.87 40.64 -6.77
CA GLU A 147 -45.64 40.48 -8.23
C GLU A 147 -46.51 39.38 -8.82
N CYS A 148 -46.68 38.28 -8.08
CA CYS A 148 -47.57 37.18 -8.42
C CYS A 148 -49.07 37.57 -8.40
N SER A 149 -49.40 38.78 -7.96
CA SER A 149 -50.78 39.31 -7.82
C SER A 149 -51.67 38.41 -6.95
N ILE A 150 -51.08 37.81 -5.91
CA ILE A 150 -51.78 36.97 -4.94
C ILE A 150 -52.53 37.89 -3.98
N GLN A 151 -53.77 37.52 -3.68
CA GLN A 151 -54.72 38.30 -2.89
C GLN A 151 -55.28 37.44 -1.76
N ASN A 152 -55.99 38.05 -0.81
CA ASN A 152 -56.77 37.28 0.16
C ASN A 152 -57.75 36.33 -0.54
N ASP A 153 -57.95 35.17 0.07
CA ASP A 153 -58.78 34.06 -0.41
C ASP A 153 -58.37 33.47 -1.77
N ALA A 154 -57.15 33.77 -2.26
CA ALA A 154 -56.63 33.22 -3.51
C ALA A 154 -56.50 31.69 -3.47
N GLY A 155 -56.99 31.01 -4.50
CA GLY A 155 -56.78 29.57 -4.71
C GLY A 155 -55.53 29.29 -5.55
N LEU A 156 -54.47 28.82 -4.91
CA LEU A 156 -53.27 28.27 -5.54
C LEU A 156 -53.40 26.74 -5.66
N GLN A 157 -52.83 26.17 -6.72
CA GLN A 157 -52.71 24.72 -6.88
C GLN A 157 -51.27 24.28 -6.61
N LEU A 158 -51.10 23.33 -5.70
CA LEU A 158 -49.84 22.60 -5.52
C LEU A 158 -49.87 21.33 -6.37
N VAL A 159 -48.92 21.25 -7.29
CA VAL A 159 -48.75 20.15 -8.24
C VAL A 159 -47.36 19.56 -8.04
N GLY A 160 -47.23 18.24 -8.16
CA GLY A 160 -45.91 17.61 -8.21
C GLY A 160 -45.16 18.01 -9.48
N ARG A 161 -43.86 18.33 -9.37
CA ARG A 161 -42.97 18.50 -10.52
C ARG A 161 -42.79 17.17 -11.23
N MET A 162 -43.57 16.92 -12.28
CA MET A 162 -43.27 15.85 -13.24
C MET A 162 -41.86 16.07 -13.79
N ARG A 163 -40.93 15.17 -13.44
CA ARG A 163 -39.60 15.08 -14.04
C ARG A 163 -39.66 14.01 -15.12
N SER A 164 -39.24 14.35 -16.33
CA SER A 164 -38.96 13.31 -17.33
C SER A 164 -37.66 12.61 -16.90
N THR A 165 -37.75 11.32 -16.64
CA THR A 165 -36.61 10.44 -16.36
C THR A 165 -36.73 9.25 -17.29
N GLU A 166 -35.59 8.82 -17.83
CA GLU A 166 -35.48 7.63 -18.68
C GLU A 166 -35.63 6.34 -17.87
N HIS A 167 -35.62 6.43 -16.53
CA HIS A 167 -35.69 5.29 -15.61
C HIS A 167 -36.84 5.44 -14.59
N PRO A 168 -38.12 5.44 -15.03
CA PRO A 168 -39.27 5.68 -14.16
C PRO A 168 -39.43 4.61 -13.06
N ALA A 169 -39.01 3.37 -13.30
CA ALA A 169 -39.03 2.30 -12.29
C ALA A 169 -38.08 2.59 -11.12
N ALA A 170 -36.86 3.05 -11.41
CA ALA A 170 -35.87 3.43 -10.41
C ALA A 170 -36.30 4.67 -9.63
N TRP A 171 -36.87 5.68 -10.32
CA TRP A 171 -37.40 6.88 -9.67
C TRP A 171 -38.53 6.54 -8.70
N ARG A 172 -39.47 5.65 -9.09
CA ARG A 172 -40.53 5.18 -8.20
C ARG A 172 -39.95 4.59 -6.91
N VAL A 173 -39.06 3.60 -7.00
CA VAL A 173 -38.49 2.95 -5.80
C VAL A 173 -37.74 3.94 -4.92
N ALA A 174 -36.94 4.85 -5.51
CA ALA A 174 -36.22 5.87 -4.75
C ALA A 174 -37.17 6.88 -4.06
N SER A 175 -38.23 7.32 -4.74
CA SER A 175 -39.24 8.23 -4.17
C SER A 175 -40.12 7.57 -3.11
N GLU A 176 -40.49 6.29 -3.26
CA GLU A 176 -41.17 5.48 -2.22
C GLU A 176 -40.30 5.30 -0.98
N MET A 177 -38.98 5.13 -1.15
CA MET A 177 -38.03 5.04 -0.05
C MET A 177 -37.90 6.38 0.69
N VAL A 178 -37.73 7.50 -0.04
CA VAL A 178 -37.69 8.86 0.54
C VAL A 178 -39.00 9.20 1.25
N SER A 179 -40.16 8.87 0.66
CA SER A 179 -41.46 9.05 1.31
C SER A 179 -41.56 8.26 2.62
N THR A 180 -41.12 6.99 2.63
CA THR A 180 -41.12 6.14 3.83
C THR A 180 -40.24 6.73 4.93
N ILE A 181 -39.02 7.18 4.58
CA ILE A 181 -38.10 7.88 5.48
C ILE A 181 -38.75 9.15 6.07
N CYS A 182 -39.29 10.02 5.20
CA CYS A 182 -39.91 11.29 5.61
C CYS A 182 -41.16 11.13 6.49
N ARG A 183 -41.79 9.94 6.54
CA ARG A 183 -42.88 9.62 7.47
C ARG A 183 -42.37 9.07 8.80
N LEU A 184 -41.32 8.24 8.78
CA LEU A 184 -40.63 7.76 9.99
C LEU A 184 -39.99 8.90 10.79
N CYS A 185 -39.40 9.90 10.11
CA CYS A 185 -38.88 11.11 10.77
C CYS A 185 -39.96 11.99 11.42
N ARG A 186 -41.25 11.82 11.08
CA ARG A 186 -42.38 12.52 11.71
C ARG A 186 -42.99 11.75 12.90
N GLY A 187 -42.52 10.53 13.16
CA GLY A 187 -43.10 9.66 14.20
C GLY A 187 -44.48 9.09 13.85
N GLU A 188 -44.85 9.03 12.56
CA GLU A 188 -46.10 8.38 12.14
C GLU A 188 -46.08 6.88 12.44
N THR A 189 -47.17 6.34 12.98
CA THR A 189 -47.35 4.91 13.29
C THR A 189 -47.61 4.06 12.04
N PHE A 190 -46.67 4.09 11.10
CA PHE A 190 -46.74 3.40 9.82
C PHE A 190 -46.01 2.04 9.87
N ARG A 191 -46.67 0.97 9.38
CA ARG A 191 -46.00 -0.27 9.00
C ARG A 191 -45.75 -0.23 7.47
N PRO A 192 -44.53 0.06 6.99
CA PRO A 192 -44.26 0.10 5.57
C PRO A 192 -44.33 -1.31 4.96
N LEU A 193 -44.75 -1.40 3.69
CA LEU A 193 -44.92 -2.68 2.98
C LEU A 193 -43.58 -3.39 2.68
N LYS A 194 -42.49 -2.61 2.66
CA LYS A 194 -41.10 -3.01 2.47
C LYS A 194 -40.26 -2.19 3.46
N ASN A 195 -39.21 -2.77 4.03
CA ASN A 195 -38.26 -2.01 4.83
C ASN A 195 -37.38 -1.15 3.90
N ILE A 196 -36.84 -0.02 4.39
CA ILE A 196 -35.96 0.88 3.62
C ILE A 196 -34.80 0.09 3.00
N LYS A 197 -34.17 -0.81 3.77
CA LYS A 197 -33.10 -1.70 3.28
C LYS A 197 -33.53 -2.56 2.08
N SER A 198 -34.78 -3.05 2.04
CA SER A 198 -35.26 -3.82 0.90
C SER A 198 -35.66 -2.97 -0.29
N GLN A 199 -36.08 -1.71 -0.09
CA GLN A 199 -36.25 -0.73 -1.17
C GLN A 199 -34.90 -0.32 -1.78
N LEU A 200 -33.85 -0.17 -0.95
CA LEU A 200 -32.48 0.08 -1.42
C LEU A 200 -31.95 -1.10 -2.24
N LEU A 201 -32.14 -2.34 -1.78
CA LEU A 201 -31.70 -3.54 -2.51
C LEU A 201 -32.48 -3.72 -3.81
N GLU A 202 -33.79 -3.46 -3.82
CA GLU A 202 -34.61 -3.44 -5.04
C GLU A 202 -34.12 -2.38 -6.03
N PHE A 203 -33.77 -1.18 -5.56
CA PHE A 203 -33.17 -0.14 -6.38
C PHE A 203 -31.83 -0.57 -6.99
N LEU A 204 -30.92 -1.13 -6.18
CA LEU A 204 -29.61 -1.63 -6.64
C LEU A 204 -29.72 -2.82 -7.61
N MET A 205 -30.77 -3.64 -7.50
CA MET A 205 -31.08 -4.72 -8.44
C MET A 205 -31.72 -4.25 -9.74
N LEU A 206 -32.27 -3.03 -9.78
CA LEU A 206 -32.75 -2.40 -11.02
C LEU A 206 -31.62 -1.76 -11.83
N THR A 207 -30.51 -1.36 -11.20
CA THR A 207 -29.34 -0.79 -11.87
C THR A 207 -28.66 -1.82 -12.79
N PRO A 208 -28.47 -1.53 -14.09
CA PRO A 208 -27.74 -2.41 -15.00
C PRO A 208 -26.30 -2.67 -14.52
N LYS A 209 -25.79 -3.88 -14.77
CA LYS A 209 -24.40 -4.26 -14.43
C LYS A 209 -23.46 -4.24 -15.64
N ASP A 210 -24.01 -4.50 -16.83
CA ASP A 210 -23.24 -4.72 -18.07
C ASP A 210 -23.07 -3.44 -18.92
N ASP A 211 -23.88 -2.41 -18.66
CA ASP A 211 -23.82 -1.10 -19.30
C ASP A 211 -23.56 0.00 -18.27
N THR A 212 -22.48 0.74 -18.47
CA THR A 212 -22.00 1.79 -17.55
C THR A 212 -22.71 3.13 -17.74
N GLU A 213 -23.18 3.46 -18.96
CA GLU A 213 -23.91 4.71 -19.19
C GLU A 213 -25.34 4.60 -18.65
N SER A 214 -26.04 3.49 -18.91
CA SER A 214 -27.32 3.23 -18.27
C SER A 214 -27.20 3.15 -16.74
N ALA A 215 -26.18 2.48 -16.20
CA ALA A 215 -25.99 2.43 -14.74
C ALA A 215 -25.76 3.82 -14.12
N ALA A 216 -25.03 4.72 -14.79
CA ALA A 216 -24.88 6.10 -14.37
C ALA A 216 -26.22 6.85 -14.33
N GLY A 217 -27.10 6.64 -15.32
CA GLY A 217 -28.45 7.20 -15.33
C GLY A 217 -29.31 6.75 -14.13
N TYR A 218 -29.24 5.46 -13.77
CA TYR A 218 -29.94 4.93 -12.60
C TYR A 218 -29.37 5.51 -11.30
N LEU A 219 -28.06 5.53 -11.11
CA LEU A 219 -27.44 6.08 -9.89
C LEU A 219 -27.67 7.61 -9.77
N GLN A 220 -27.70 8.33 -10.89
CA GLN A 220 -28.10 9.75 -10.91
C GLN A 220 -29.56 9.97 -10.48
N VAL A 221 -30.46 9.01 -10.67
CA VAL A 221 -31.83 9.08 -10.13
C VAL A 221 -31.84 9.02 -8.60
N PHE A 222 -30.97 8.24 -7.97
CA PHE A 222 -30.82 8.17 -6.50
C PHE A 222 -30.39 9.52 -5.90
N MET A 223 -29.40 10.17 -6.52
CA MET A 223 -29.00 11.54 -6.20
C MET A 223 -30.15 12.52 -6.40
N SER A 224 -30.82 12.44 -7.56
CA SER A 224 -31.85 13.40 -7.96
C SER A 224 -33.12 13.32 -7.12
N SER A 225 -33.42 12.20 -6.47
CA SER A 225 -34.53 12.06 -5.51
C SER A 225 -34.16 12.50 -4.08
N SER A 226 -32.93 12.97 -3.84
CA SER A 226 -32.38 13.28 -2.51
C SER A 226 -32.43 12.10 -1.53
N ALA A 227 -32.29 10.87 -2.03
CA ALA A 227 -32.21 9.68 -1.20
C ALA A 227 -31.04 9.70 -0.19
N PRO A 228 -29.82 10.20 -0.52
CA PRO A 228 -28.74 10.33 0.46
C PRO A 228 -29.11 11.27 1.61
N SER A 229 -29.64 12.46 1.28
CA SER A 229 -30.07 13.47 2.26
C SER A 229 -31.18 12.97 3.18
N ALA A 230 -32.13 12.19 2.64
CA ALA A 230 -33.17 11.54 3.43
C ALA A 230 -32.58 10.49 4.40
N LEU A 231 -31.69 9.63 3.92
CA LEU A 231 -31.05 8.60 4.75
C LEU A 231 -30.19 9.20 5.88
N VAL A 232 -29.43 10.27 5.61
CA VAL A 232 -28.69 10.98 6.68
C VAL A 232 -29.65 11.67 7.66
N MET A 233 -30.75 12.27 7.18
CA MET A 233 -31.79 12.83 8.07
C MET A 233 -32.44 11.75 8.96
N LEU A 234 -32.54 10.50 8.51
CA LEU A 234 -32.98 9.38 9.34
C LEU A 234 -31.89 8.94 10.35
N TYR A 235 -30.61 9.03 9.99
CA TYR A 235 -29.49 8.77 10.90
C TYR A 235 -29.41 9.82 12.03
N MET A 236 -29.73 11.09 11.73
CA MET A 236 -29.80 12.18 12.71
C MET A 236 -31.12 12.21 13.51
N SER A 237 -32.01 11.23 13.33
CA SER A 237 -33.27 11.13 14.10
C SER A 237 -33.00 10.83 15.58
N PRO A 238 -33.66 11.50 16.54
CA PRO A 238 -33.51 11.21 17.97
C PRO A 238 -34.03 9.81 18.36
N THR A 239 -34.89 9.20 17.52
CA THR A 239 -35.35 7.82 17.70
C THR A 239 -34.24 6.82 17.34
N LYS A 240 -33.68 6.13 18.35
CA LYS A 240 -32.59 5.14 18.19
C LYS A 240 -32.83 4.12 17.05
N SER A 241 -34.03 3.55 16.95
CA SER A 241 -34.36 2.56 15.90
C SER A 241 -34.33 3.15 14.48
N ASN A 242 -34.63 4.45 14.30
CA ASN A 242 -34.45 5.14 13.03
C ASN A 242 -32.95 5.27 12.70
N LYS A 243 -32.13 5.67 13.69
CA LYS A 243 -30.67 5.78 13.51
C LYS A 243 -30.03 4.44 13.15
N GLU A 244 -30.40 3.36 13.83
CA GLU A 244 -29.93 1.99 13.54
C GLU A 244 -30.37 1.52 12.14
N THR A 245 -31.62 1.81 11.74
CA THR A 245 -32.12 1.47 10.38
C THR A 245 -31.38 2.26 9.29
N ALA A 246 -31.05 3.52 9.55
CA ALA A 246 -30.28 4.35 8.63
C ALA A 246 -28.83 3.89 8.49
N ASP A 247 -28.15 3.59 9.60
CA ASP A 247 -26.78 3.08 9.63
C ASP A 247 -26.66 1.76 8.83
N ASP A 248 -27.51 0.77 9.12
CA ASP A 248 -27.52 -0.51 8.41
C ASP A 248 -27.87 -0.35 6.92
N THR A 249 -28.76 0.59 6.58
CA THR A 249 -29.10 0.90 5.18
C THR A 249 -27.93 1.57 4.43
N ILE A 250 -27.26 2.55 5.03
CA ILE A 250 -26.12 3.23 4.41
C ILE A 250 -24.92 2.26 4.31
N ARG A 251 -24.62 1.48 5.36
CA ARG A 251 -23.60 0.41 5.30
C ARG A 251 -23.90 -0.63 4.23
N GLN A 252 -25.17 -1.00 4.04
CA GLN A 252 -25.58 -1.89 2.94
C GLN A 252 -25.30 -1.26 1.56
N PHE A 253 -25.55 0.04 1.37
CA PHE A 253 -25.18 0.72 0.11
C PHE A 253 -23.67 0.69 -0.12
N LEU A 254 -22.87 1.08 0.88
CA LEU A 254 -21.40 1.12 0.81
C LEU A 254 -20.79 -0.26 0.54
N ASN A 255 -21.30 -1.31 1.19
CA ASN A 255 -20.86 -2.69 0.94
C ASN A 255 -21.24 -3.15 -0.48
N SER A 256 -22.43 -2.78 -0.95
CA SER A 256 -22.89 -3.11 -2.30
C SER A 256 -22.09 -2.37 -3.39
N SER A 257 -21.67 -1.12 -3.16
CA SER A 257 -20.83 -0.38 -4.10
C SER A 257 -19.40 -0.92 -4.21
N ARG A 258 -18.85 -1.51 -3.14
CA ARG A 258 -17.55 -2.23 -3.18
C ARG A 258 -17.66 -3.62 -3.83
N ASN A 259 -18.69 -4.40 -3.50
CA ASN A 259 -18.69 -5.86 -3.70
C ASN A 259 -19.78 -6.41 -4.65
N LEU A 260 -20.86 -5.67 -4.94
CA LEU A 260 -22.01 -6.19 -5.70
C LEU A 260 -22.07 -5.69 -7.15
N LEU A 261 -21.37 -4.59 -7.45
CA LEU A 261 -21.35 -3.94 -8.77
C LEU A 261 -19.98 -4.17 -9.46
N PRO A 262 -19.93 -4.41 -10.80
CA PRO A 262 -18.67 -4.55 -11.53
C PRO A 262 -17.85 -3.25 -11.50
N LYS A 263 -16.51 -3.35 -11.54
CA LYS A 263 -15.57 -2.20 -11.41
C LYS A 263 -15.90 -1.00 -12.31
N SER A 264 -16.39 -1.22 -13.53
CA SER A 264 -16.85 -0.17 -14.44
C SER A 264 -17.99 0.68 -13.88
N VAL A 265 -18.92 0.05 -13.15
CA VAL A 265 -20.09 0.69 -12.53
C VAL A 265 -19.77 1.30 -11.17
N GLN A 266 -18.79 0.75 -10.43
CA GLN A 266 -18.39 1.25 -9.09
C GLN A 266 -18.04 2.75 -9.08
N ILE A 267 -17.42 3.24 -10.16
CA ILE A 267 -17.09 4.66 -10.39
C ILE A 267 -18.34 5.55 -10.27
N GLN A 268 -19.50 5.09 -10.74
CA GLN A 268 -20.75 5.84 -10.74
C GLN A 268 -21.39 5.94 -9.35
N CYS A 269 -20.92 5.16 -8.36
CA CYS A 269 -21.33 5.32 -6.96
C CYS A 269 -20.61 6.49 -6.25
N VAL A 270 -19.48 6.98 -6.78
CA VAL A 270 -18.65 7.98 -6.08
C VAL A 270 -19.42 9.27 -5.73
N PRO A 271 -20.22 9.89 -6.62
CA PRO A 271 -20.98 11.10 -6.27
C PRO A 271 -21.96 10.88 -5.10
N ILE A 272 -22.48 9.67 -4.94
CA ILE A 272 -23.39 9.31 -3.84
C ILE A 272 -22.61 9.16 -2.52
N VAL A 273 -21.46 8.50 -2.53
CA VAL A 273 -20.62 8.33 -1.33
C VAL A 273 -20.00 9.67 -0.90
N LEU A 274 -19.59 10.50 -1.86
CA LEU A 274 -19.11 11.86 -1.62
C LEU A 274 -20.19 12.75 -0.98
N GLU A 275 -21.46 12.63 -1.41
CA GLU A 275 -22.58 13.34 -0.79
C GLU A 275 -22.86 12.83 0.64
N PHE A 276 -22.78 11.50 0.89
CA PHE A 276 -22.85 10.97 2.26
C PHE A 276 -21.75 11.56 3.15
N CYS A 277 -20.50 11.64 2.67
CA CYS A 277 -19.40 12.31 3.38
C CYS A 277 -19.72 13.79 3.67
N LYS A 278 -20.09 14.59 2.66
CA LYS A 278 -20.41 16.04 2.78
C LYS A 278 -21.60 16.37 3.70
N LEU A 279 -22.46 15.39 3.98
CA LEU A 279 -23.61 15.51 4.88
C LEU A 279 -23.28 15.06 6.31
N LEU A 280 -22.44 14.02 6.46
CA LEU A 280 -22.04 13.48 7.77
C LEU A 280 -20.89 14.28 8.43
N SER A 281 -19.99 14.88 7.65
CA SER A 281 -18.90 15.76 8.12
C SER A 281 -19.39 17.12 8.68
N ARG A 282 -20.68 17.22 9.03
CA ARG A 282 -21.33 18.40 9.62
C ARG A 282 -21.77 18.16 11.06
N THR A 283 -21.54 16.97 11.60
CA THR A 283 -22.00 16.57 12.95
C THR A 283 -20.89 16.11 13.87
N ASP A 284 -19.97 15.26 13.40
CA ASP A 284 -18.77 14.83 14.11
C ASP A 284 -17.79 14.22 13.10
N ASP A 285 -16.51 14.57 13.16
CA ASP A 285 -15.48 14.03 12.27
C ASP A 285 -15.10 12.59 12.66
N GLU A 286 -15.37 12.19 13.91
CA GLU A 286 -15.12 10.84 14.45
C GLU A 286 -16.36 9.91 14.33
N ASP A 287 -17.42 10.33 13.61
CA ASP A 287 -18.63 9.50 13.48
C ASP A 287 -18.33 8.15 12.76
N PRO A 288 -18.67 6.99 13.37
CA PRO A 288 -18.33 5.68 12.78
C PRO A 288 -19.00 5.37 11.44
N LEU A 289 -20.05 6.10 11.04
CA LEU A 289 -20.63 6.02 9.71
C LEU A 289 -19.92 6.98 8.74
N TYR A 290 -19.52 8.18 9.18
CA TYR A 290 -18.65 9.07 8.40
C TYR A 290 -17.34 8.38 8.00
N LEU A 291 -16.61 7.82 8.97
CA LEU A 291 -15.34 7.10 8.71
C LEU A 291 -15.54 5.92 7.74
N THR A 292 -16.68 5.22 7.82
CA THR A 292 -17.02 4.14 6.89
C THR A 292 -17.35 4.66 5.48
N CYS A 293 -17.97 5.84 5.37
CA CYS A 293 -18.16 6.54 4.09
C CYS A 293 -16.81 6.98 3.51
N ARG A 294 -15.96 7.65 4.30
CA ARG A 294 -14.62 8.12 3.92
C ARG A 294 -13.75 6.99 3.37
N SER A 295 -13.63 5.88 4.09
CA SER A 295 -12.87 4.72 3.61
C SER A 295 -13.46 4.09 2.34
N THR A 296 -14.78 4.14 2.18
CA THR A 296 -15.43 3.63 0.96
C THR A 296 -15.20 4.56 -0.22
N LEU A 297 -15.22 5.88 0.01
CA LEU A 297 -14.90 6.89 -0.98
C LEU A 297 -13.45 6.73 -1.45
N GLY A 298 -12.48 6.64 -0.52
CA GLY A 298 -11.07 6.41 -0.83
C GLY A 298 -10.86 5.18 -1.72
N SER A 299 -11.36 4.02 -1.30
CA SER A 299 -11.25 2.77 -2.06
C SER A 299 -11.91 2.81 -3.45
N LEU A 300 -13.02 3.55 -3.61
CA LEU A 300 -13.63 3.77 -4.93
C LEU A 300 -12.80 4.71 -5.81
N VAL A 301 -12.24 5.79 -5.26
CA VAL A 301 -11.45 6.78 -6.02
C VAL A 301 -10.04 6.27 -6.34
N GLU A 302 -9.45 5.43 -5.50
CA GLU A 302 -8.19 4.71 -5.79
C GLU A 302 -8.31 3.85 -7.06
N ASN A 303 -9.46 3.20 -7.28
CA ASN A 303 -9.76 2.45 -8.50
C ASN A 303 -10.08 3.37 -9.70
N VAL A 304 -10.30 4.68 -9.48
CA VAL A 304 -10.45 5.69 -10.53
C VAL A 304 -9.09 6.32 -10.83
N GLY A 305 -8.33 5.67 -11.72
CA GLY A 305 -7.30 6.39 -12.47
C GLY A 305 -7.95 7.59 -13.17
N VAL A 306 -7.56 8.80 -12.79
CA VAL A 306 -8.36 10.03 -13.03
C VAL A 306 -8.61 10.23 -14.52
N VAL A 307 -9.86 9.99 -14.95
CA VAL A 307 -10.23 10.01 -16.37
C VAL A 307 -10.24 11.45 -16.89
N ARG A 308 -9.09 11.85 -17.45
CA ARG A 308 -8.83 13.01 -18.30
C ARG A 308 -9.92 14.10 -18.29
N ALA A 309 -9.59 15.25 -17.69
CA ALA A 309 -10.20 16.54 -18.02
C ALA A 309 -9.75 17.02 -19.43
N SER A 310 -9.90 16.16 -20.44
CA SER A 310 -9.52 16.47 -21.82
C SER A 310 -10.46 17.52 -22.41
N ARG A 311 -9.87 18.51 -23.09
CA ARG A 311 -10.55 19.65 -23.75
C ARG A 311 -11.56 19.28 -24.85
N TYR A 312 -11.85 18.00 -25.05
CA TYR A 312 -12.78 17.46 -26.05
C TYR A 312 -13.87 16.51 -25.49
N CYS A 313 -13.92 16.25 -24.17
CA CYS A 313 -14.99 15.43 -23.58
C CYS A 313 -16.03 16.29 -22.85
N HIS A 314 -17.16 16.58 -23.49
CA HIS A 314 -18.26 17.35 -22.87
C HIS A 314 -19.37 16.50 -22.22
N ASN A 315 -19.32 15.16 -22.29
CA ASN A 315 -20.45 14.29 -21.92
C ASN A 315 -20.22 13.36 -20.71
N SER A 316 -19.00 13.16 -20.21
CA SER A 316 -18.74 12.29 -19.05
C SER A 316 -19.11 12.99 -17.74
N LYS A 317 -20.34 12.78 -17.25
CA LYS A 317 -20.95 13.42 -16.06
C LYS A 317 -20.32 13.05 -14.70
N THR A 318 -19.16 12.37 -14.68
CA THR A 318 -18.58 11.74 -13.49
C THR A 318 -17.09 12.09 -13.33
N LEU A 319 -16.74 13.36 -13.55
CA LEU A 319 -15.42 13.89 -13.13
C LEU A 319 -15.49 14.37 -11.68
N ILE A 320 -14.69 13.75 -10.81
CA ILE A 320 -14.34 14.31 -9.51
C ILE A 320 -13.22 15.33 -9.75
N VAL A 321 -13.37 16.55 -9.25
CA VAL A 321 -12.29 17.55 -9.33
C VAL A 321 -11.32 17.33 -8.16
N VAL A 322 -10.02 17.53 -8.35
CA VAL A 322 -9.00 17.46 -7.26
C VAL A 322 -9.42 18.29 -6.03
N LYS A 323 -10.08 19.44 -6.26
CA LYS A 323 -10.69 20.30 -5.22
C LYS A 323 -11.71 19.63 -4.31
N GLU A 324 -12.37 18.55 -4.74
CA GLU A 324 -13.30 17.77 -3.92
C GLU A 324 -12.62 16.65 -3.12
N ILE A 325 -11.39 16.26 -3.51
CA ILE A 325 -10.59 15.21 -2.87
C ILE A 325 -9.68 15.80 -1.79
N LEU A 326 -9.08 16.96 -2.06
CA LEU A 326 -8.11 17.61 -1.17
C LEU A 326 -8.57 17.81 0.29
N PRO A 327 -9.85 18.12 0.60
CA PRO A 327 -10.31 18.22 1.98
C PRO A 327 -10.12 16.93 2.78
N PHE A 328 -10.33 15.76 2.16
CA PHE A 328 -10.09 14.46 2.81
C PHE A 328 -8.59 14.19 3.01
N VAL A 329 -7.74 14.61 2.06
CA VAL A 329 -6.27 14.55 2.23
C VAL A 329 -5.81 15.46 3.38
N SER A 330 -6.42 16.64 3.54
CA SER A 330 -6.18 17.57 4.66
C SER A 330 -6.61 16.99 6.00
N GLU A 331 -7.81 16.43 6.08
CA GLU A 331 -8.37 15.78 7.27
C GLU A 331 -7.45 14.63 7.72
N LEU A 332 -7.11 13.75 6.77
CA LEU A 332 -6.27 12.58 7.01
C LEU A 332 -4.83 12.97 7.39
N ALA A 333 -4.19 13.91 6.69
CA ALA A 333 -2.89 14.43 7.09
C ALA A 333 -2.92 15.00 8.53
N SER A 334 -4.00 15.70 8.89
CA SER A 334 -4.20 16.23 10.24
C SER A 334 -4.43 15.13 11.28
N SER A 335 -5.13 14.04 10.92
CA SER A 335 -5.29 12.86 11.78
C SER A 335 -3.95 12.13 11.99
N LEU A 336 -3.26 11.79 10.89
CA LEU A 336 -1.92 11.18 10.91
C LEU A 336 -0.94 12.00 11.76
N SER A 337 -0.90 13.32 11.58
CA SER A 337 -0.05 14.23 12.35
C SER A 337 -0.34 14.16 13.85
N LYS A 338 -1.62 14.11 14.27
CA LYS A 338 -2.02 13.87 15.68
C LYS A 338 -1.62 12.48 16.16
N SER A 339 -1.94 11.42 15.41
CA SER A 339 -1.66 10.03 15.80
C SER A 339 -0.17 9.74 15.97
N LEU A 340 0.67 10.31 15.10
CA LEU A 340 2.13 10.28 15.21
C LEU A 340 2.60 10.96 16.50
N ILE A 341 2.09 12.16 16.82
CA ILE A 341 2.37 12.83 18.10
C ILE A 341 1.91 11.99 19.31
N SER A 342 0.72 11.41 19.29
CA SER A 342 0.25 10.54 20.38
C SER A 342 1.11 9.28 20.54
N SER A 343 1.62 8.70 19.45
CA SER A 343 2.57 7.58 19.50
C SER A 343 3.94 7.99 20.06
N MET A 344 4.35 9.24 19.85
CA MET A 344 5.54 9.81 20.50
C MET A 344 5.34 9.98 22.03
N GLU A 345 4.11 10.15 22.50
CA GLU A 345 3.80 10.33 23.93
C GLU A 345 3.62 9.01 24.67
N SER A 346 2.93 8.03 24.08
CA SER A 346 2.66 6.72 24.70
C SER A 346 3.93 5.92 25.01
N ALA A 347 4.94 6.00 24.13
CA ALA A 347 6.22 5.31 24.27
C ALA A 347 7.04 5.73 25.52
N GLY A 348 6.72 6.87 26.15
CA GLY A 348 7.43 7.37 27.32
C GLY A 348 6.90 6.91 28.68
N SER A 349 5.79 6.15 28.72
CA SER A 349 5.11 5.77 29.98
C SER A 349 5.39 4.32 30.39
N THR A 350 6.42 4.11 31.22
CA THR A 350 6.85 2.78 31.67
C THR A 350 5.78 2.09 32.52
N GLY A 351 5.23 0.98 32.02
CA GLY A 351 4.51 -0.03 32.80
C GLY A 351 3.11 0.35 33.33
N ASN A 352 2.06 0.10 32.54
CA ASN A 352 0.69 -0.06 33.06
C ASN A 352 -0.19 -0.86 32.08
N SER A 353 -0.69 -2.03 32.50
CA SER A 353 -1.46 -2.98 31.67
C SER A 353 -2.78 -2.43 31.08
N LEU A 354 -3.27 -1.30 31.59
CA LEU A 354 -4.41 -0.59 30.99
C LEU A 354 -4.09 0.11 29.66
N ASN A 355 -2.81 0.28 29.31
CA ASN A 355 -2.40 0.97 28.09
C ASN A 355 -2.50 0.10 26.84
N ASP A 356 -2.39 -1.23 26.95
CA ASP A 356 -2.38 -2.14 25.78
C ASP A 356 -3.66 -2.01 24.95
N GLY A 357 -4.83 -1.95 25.60
CA GLY A 357 -6.10 -1.73 24.92
C GLY A 357 -6.18 -0.38 24.19
N ARG A 358 -5.53 0.67 24.71
CA ARG A 358 -5.42 1.97 24.02
C ARG A 358 -4.42 1.93 22.86
N ASN A 359 -3.29 1.25 23.03
CA ASN A 359 -2.28 1.08 21.99
C ASN A 359 -2.81 0.25 20.81
N LEU A 360 -3.60 -0.81 21.05
CA LEU A 360 -4.31 -1.55 20.00
C LEU A 360 -5.26 -0.62 19.22
N ILE A 361 -6.11 0.15 19.92
CA ILE A 361 -7.04 1.08 19.27
C ILE A 361 -6.29 2.13 18.45
N ALA A 362 -5.27 2.79 19.02
CA ALA A 362 -4.47 3.80 18.32
C ALA A 362 -3.74 3.23 17.09
N GLY A 363 -3.18 2.01 17.19
CA GLY A 363 -2.57 1.32 16.05
C GLY A 363 -3.57 0.97 14.95
N HIS A 364 -4.78 0.54 15.32
CA HIS A 364 -5.86 0.30 14.36
C HIS A 364 -6.38 1.60 13.71
N THR A 365 -6.51 2.71 14.46
CA THR A 365 -6.88 4.01 13.88
C THR A 365 -5.81 4.48 12.89
N LEU A 366 -4.53 4.47 13.27
CA LEU A 366 -3.45 4.86 12.37
C LEU A 366 -3.41 3.98 11.11
N ALA A 367 -3.57 2.65 11.24
CA ALA A 367 -3.61 1.75 10.08
C ALA A 367 -4.77 2.04 9.11
N ASN A 368 -5.94 2.46 9.64
CA ASN A 368 -7.07 2.87 8.81
C ASN A 368 -6.81 4.20 8.10
N ASP A 369 -6.27 5.19 8.82
CA ASP A 369 -6.01 6.52 8.26
C ASP A 369 -4.82 6.51 7.28
N VAL A 370 -3.79 5.70 7.49
CA VAL A 370 -2.69 5.56 6.51
C VAL A 370 -3.20 4.94 5.20
N ARG A 371 -3.98 3.86 5.28
CA ARG A 371 -4.62 3.26 4.09
C ARG A 371 -5.51 4.25 3.36
N ASP A 372 -6.40 4.92 4.09
CA ASP A 372 -7.33 5.88 3.48
C ASP A 372 -6.57 7.09 2.90
N PHE A 373 -5.50 7.56 3.57
CA PHE A 373 -4.63 8.64 3.07
C PHE A 373 -3.94 8.25 1.77
N THR A 374 -3.34 7.06 1.67
CA THR A 374 -2.78 6.52 0.42
C THR A 374 -3.83 6.52 -0.70
N ALA A 375 -5.05 6.03 -0.41
CA ALA A 375 -6.14 5.93 -1.39
C ALA A 375 -6.62 7.30 -1.91
N PHE A 376 -6.65 8.33 -1.06
CA PHE A 376 -6.98 9.72 -1.47
C PHE A 376 -5.80 10.48 -2.06
N LEU A 377 -4.56 10.17 -1.68
CA LEU A 377 -3.34 10.80 -2.19
C LEU A 377 -3.02 10.32 -3.62
N HIS A 378 -3.19 9.03 -3.91
CA HIS A 378 -2.94 8.45 -5.23
C HIS A 378 -3.54 9.22 -6.42
N PRO A 379 -4.85 9.58 -6.46
CA PRO A 379 -5.45 10.36 -7.55
C PRO A 379 -4.92 11.81 -7.60
N VAL A 380 -4.67 12.45 -6.46
CA VAL A 380 -4.12 13.82 -6.40
C VAL A 380 -2.70 13.84 -6.96
N ARG A 381 -1.85 12.91 -6.51
CA ARG A 381 -0.50 12.71 -7.03
C ARG A 381 -0.52 12.46 -8.53
N SER A 382 -1.42 11.61 -9.02
CA SER A 382 -1.52 11.29 -10.45
C SER A 382 -1.72 12.56 -11.31
N VAL A 383 -2.62 13.46 -10.92
CA VAL A 383 -2.90 14.72 -11.65
C VAL A 383 -1.75 15.73 -11.55
N ILE A 384 -0.98 15.72 -10.46
CA ILE A 384 0.22 16.56 -10.32
C ILE A 384 1.37 15.97 -11.16
N MET A 385 1.57 14.65 -11.15
CA MET A 385 2.58 13.97 -11.96
C MET A 385 2.36 14.16 -13.46
N GLU A 386 1.12 14.22 -13.96
CA GLU A 386 0.85 14.58 -15.36
C GLU A 386 1.41 15.97 -15.71
N GLN A 387 1.38 16.94 -14.78
CA GLN A 387 1.95 18.29 -15.02
C GLN A 387 3.48 18.30 -14.93
N VAL A 388 4.05 17.62 -13.92
CA VAL A 388 5.50 17.40 -13.76
C VAL A 388 6.10 16.73 -15.00
N SER A 389 5.41 15.76 -15.59
CA SER A 389 5.88 15.00 -16.77
C SER A 389 6.14 15.86 -18.02
N PHE A 390 5.58 17.08 -18.08
CA PHE A 390 5.81 18.02 -19.19
C PHE A 390 6.79 19.16 -18.85
N HIS A 391 7.13 19.39 -17.58
CA HIS A 391 7.85 20.60 -17.13
C HIS A 391 9.01 20.36 -16.14
N GLY A 392 9.16 19.14 -15.61
CA GLY A 392 10.09 18.81 -14.53
C GLY A 392 9.48 18.99 -13.12
N PRO A 393 10.25 18.65 -12.05
CA PRO A 393 9.78 18.77 -10.66
C PRO A 393 9.42 20.21 -10.28
N ILE A 394 8.36 20.37 -9.50
CA ILE A 394 7.78 21.68 -9.19
C ILE A 394 8.66 22.43 -8.16
N SER A 395 9.09 23.64 -8.50
CA SER A 395 9.71 24.57 -7.53
C SER A 395 8.64 25.28 -6.70
N ILE A 396 8.88 25.40 -5.39
CA ILE A 396 8.01 26.12 -4.45
C ILE A 396 8.85 27.18 -3.71
N PRO A 397 8.31 28.40 -3.43
CA PRO A 397 6.98 28.89 -3.80
C PRO A 397 6.79 29.07 -5.31
N LEU A 398 5.55 28.97 -5.77
CA LEU A 398 5.19 29.16 -7.18
C LEU A 398 5.45 30.62 -7.58
N GLY A 399 6.47 30.84 -8.42
CA GLY A 399 6.96 32.18 -8.76
C GLY A 399 5.89 33.09 -9.38
N GLU A 400 5.80 34.34 -8.89
CA GLU A 400 4.77 35.28 -9.34
C GLU A 400 4.82 35.55 -10.86
N ARG A 401 3.74 35.18 -11.55
CA ARG A 401 3.29 35.77 -12.83
C ARG A 401 4.22 35.53 -14.04
N GLY A 402 4.46 34.27 -14.40
CA GLY A 402 5.30 33.86 -15.55
C GLY A 402 4.67 32.87 -16.55
N SER A 403 3.63 33.27 -17.30
CA SER A 403 3.13 32.61 -18.53
C SER A 403 2.62 31.15 -18.55
N THR A 404 2.84 30.32 -17.52
CA THR A 404 2.06 29.07 -17.28
C THR A 404 1.90 28.83 -15.79
N ASN A 405 0.80 29.28 -15.20
CA ASN A 405 0.46 28.92 -13.83
C ASN A 405 0.00 27.45 -13.81
N PRO A 406 0.49 26.59 -12.89
CA PRO A 406 0.01 25.22 -12.76
C PRO A 406 -1.49 25.16 -12.55
N TRP A 407 -2.14 24.15 -13.11
CA TRP A 407 -3.53 23.85 -12.78
C TRP A 407 -3.53 23.28 -11.36
N TYR A 408 -4.35 23.82 -10.47
CA TYR A 408 -4.36 23.50 -9.04
C TYR A 408 -3.12 23.99 -8.23
N GLY A 409 -2.61 25.19 -8.53
CA GLY A 409 -1.42 25.76 -7.86
C GLY A 409 -1.55 25.93 -6.33
N GLU A 410 -2.72 26.35 -5.83
CA GLU A 410 -2.97 26.48 -4.38
C GLU A 410 -2.90 25.10 -3.69
N GLU A 411 -3.44 24.08 -4.37
CA GLU A 411 -3.49 22.70 -3.89
C GLU A 411 -2.12 21.99 -3.94
N ILE A 412 -1.27 22.39 -4.87
CA ILE A 412 0.13 21.95 -4.98
C ILE A 412 0.97 22.50 -3.81
N GLU A 413 0.89 23.80 -3.52
CA GLU A 413 1.57 24.38 -2.36
C GLU A 413 1.02 23.81 -1.03
N PHE A 414 -0.28 23.54 -0.97
CA PHE A 414 -0.91 22.91 0.19
C PHE A 414 -0.43 21.46 0.43
N LEU A 415 -0.30 20.64 -0.63
CA LEU A 415 0.25 19.29 -0.52
C LEU A 415 1.73 19.30 -0.08
N HIS A 416 2.52 20.28 -0.53
CA HIS A 416 3.87 20.47 -0.03
C HIS A 416 3.89 20.84 1.47
N GLY A 417 2.96 21.67 1.94
CA GLY A 417 2.77 21.95 3.36
C GLY A 417 2.49 20.70 4.20
N ILE A 418 1.64 19.80 3.70
CA ILE A 418 1.36 18.48 4.32
C ILE A 418 2.62 17.62 4.40
N PHE A 419 3.40 17.55 3.33
CA PHE A 419 4.65 16.79 3.25
C PHE A 419 5.66 17.22 4.32
N ILE A 420 5.88 18.53 4.47
CA ILE A 420 6.82 19.09 5.45
C ILE A 420 6.37 18.83 6.90
N ASP A 421 5.08 18.96 7.21
CA ASP A 421 4.58 18.65 8.57
C ASP A 421 4.72 17.16 8.91
N LEU A 422 4.30 16.28 7.99
CA LEU A 422 4.36 14.83 8.20
C LEU A 422 5.81 14.31 8.27
N MET A 423 6.74 14.83 7.45
CA MET A 423 8.17 14.57 7.62
C MET A 423 8.66 15.00 9.00
N THR A 424 8.26 16.18 9.47
CA THR A 424 8.67 16.71 10.78
C THR A 424 8.14 15.85 11.93
N LYS A 425 6.91 15.34 11.84
CA LYS A 425 6.38 14.39 12.85
C LYS A 425 7.10 13.06 12.78
N MET A 426 7.36 12.55 11.58
CA MET A 426 8.01 11.25 11.39
C MET A 426 9.46 11.26 11.90
N ASP A 427 10.22 12.35 11.74
CA ASP A 427 11.55 12.47 12.37
C ASP A 427 11.49 12.38 13.90
N GLY A 428 10.48 12.99 14.52
CA GLY A 428 10.23 12.84 15.96
C GLY A 428 9.83 11.42 16.37
N CYS A 429 9.05 10.72 15.53
CA CYS A 429 8.63 9.34 15.76
C CYS A 429 9.82 8.36 15.65
N LEU A 430 10.58 8.45 14.56
CA LEU A 430 11.78 7.65 14.34
C LEU A 430 12.83 7.94 15.42
N HIS A 431 13.03 9.20 15.82
CA HIS A 431 13.96 9.51 16.90
C HIS A 431 13.60 8.86 18.24
N LYS A 432 12.30 8.85 18.59
CA LYS A 432 11.85 8.15 19.81
C LYS A 432 11.95 6.63 19.66
N MET A 433 11.74 6.08 18.47
CA MET A 433 12.03 4.67 18.20
C MET A 433 13.53 4.35 18.39
N GLU A 434 14.46 5.20 17.93
CA GLU A 434 15.90 5.05 18.20
C GLU A 434 16.20 5.05 19.71
N GLN A 435 15.58 5.95 20.47
CA GLN A 435 15.71 6.01 21.93
C GLN A 435 15.17 4.75 22.63
N CYS A 436 14.03 4.21 22.17
CA CYS A 436 13.48 2.96 22.68
C CYS A 436 14.35 1.74 22.34
N LEU A 437 14.93 1.69 21.14
CA LEU A 437 15.81 0.60 20.70
C LEU A 437 17.16 0.58 21.43
N ALA A 438 17.59 1.72 21.99
CA ALA A 438 18.84 1.85 22.75
C ALA A 438 18.70 1.59 24.26
N GLY A 439 17.49 1.30 24.76
CA GLY A 439 17.24 1.01 26.16
C GLY A 439 17.29 -0.50 26.48
N GLU A 440 17.74 -0.86 27.69
CA GLU A 440 17.77 -2.26 28.18
C GLU A 440 16.37 -2.86 28.48
N GLY A 441 15.29 -2.12 28.18
CA GLY A 441 13.92 -2.62 28.27
C GLY A 441 13.57 -3.45 27.04
N GLY A 442 13.06 -4.67 27.24
CA GLY A 442 12.61 -5.53 26.16
C GLY A 442 11.60 -4.80 25.25
N VAL A 443 11.78 -4.94 23.94
CA VAL A 443 11.01 -4.15 22.96
C VAL A 443 9.61 -4.74 22.77
N ASP A 444 8.71 -4.43 23.69
CA ASP A 444 7.27 -4.67 23.55
C ASP A 444 6.79 -4.15 22.19
N HIS A 445 6.05 -4.99 21.45
CA HIS A 445 5.65 -4.72 20.07
C HIS A 445 4.65 -3.55 20.00
N GLN A 446 5.16 -2.32 19.91
CA GLN A 446 4.33 -1.13 19.71
C GLN A 446 3.57 -1.26 18.39
N THR A 447 2.26 -1.48 18.51
CA THR A 447 1.25 -1.68 17.43
C THR A 447 1.26 -0.60 16.34
N VAL A 448 1.90 0.53 16.61
CA VAL A 448 1.95 1.72 15.76
C VAL A 448 3.14 1.70 14.79
N TRP A 449 4.30 1.15 15.18
CA TRP A 449 5.53 1.17 14.38
C TRP A 449 5.40 0.52 12.99
N PRO A 450 4.63 -0.57 12.76
CA PRO A 450 4.44 -1.14 11.42
C PRO A 450 3.91 -0.15 10.39
N GLN A 451 3.16 0.89 10.83
CA GLN A 451 2.59 1.89 9.93
C GLN A 451 3.62 2.95 9.47
N TYR A 452 4.77 3.06 10.16
CA TYR A 452 5.79 4.05 9.80
C TYR A 452 6.37 3.79 8.40
N LEU A 453 6.58 2.53 8.01
CA LEU A 453 7.06 2.18 6.65
C LEU A 453 6.06 2.63 5.56
N ALA A 454 4.76 2.50 5.81
CA ALA A 454 3.72 2.93 4.87
C ALA A 454 3.66 4.46 4.76
N VAL A 455 3.74 5.19 5.88
CA VAL A 455 3.83 6.68 5.85
C VAL A 455 5.12 7.14 5.15
N LEU A 456 6.26 6.48 5.38
CA LEU A 456 7.52 6.79 4.70
C LEU A 456 7.44 6.54 3.18
N LYS A 457 6.72 5.49 2.74
CA LYS A 457 6.46 5.23 1.32
C LYS A 457 5.60 6.32 0.67
N GLU A 458 4.61 6.85 1.39
CA GLU A 458 3.80 7.97 0.89
C GLU A 458 4.58 9.30 0.91
N LEU A 459 5.48 9.52 1.88
CA LEU A 459 6.38 10.67 1.88
C LEU A 459 7.37 10.63 0.71
N ASN A 460 8.00 9.48 0.43
CA ASN A 460 8.81 9.29 -0.79
C ASN A 460 7.96 9.47 -2.07
N SER A 461 6.69 9.06 -2.03
CA SER A 461 5.76 9.25 -3.14
C SER A 461 5.38 10.72 -3.40
N ILE A 462 5.52 11.60 -2.40
CA ILE A 462 5.29 13.05 -2.53
C ILE A 462 6.59 13.81 -2.84
N SER A 463 7.73 13.40 -2.28
CA SER A 463 9.02 14.10 -2.48
C SER A 463 9.40 14.20 -3.97
N LYS A 464 9.17 13.12 -4.73
CA LYS A 464 9.41 13.04 -6.19
C LYS A 464 8.55 13.98 -7.05
N LEU A 465 7.67 14.80 -6.45
CA LEU A 465 6.90 15.86 -7.14
C LEU A 465 7.61 17.22 -7.17
N TYR A 466 8.50 17.49 -6.20
CA TYR A 466 9.02 18.83 -5.94
C TYR A 466 10.53 18.91 -6.09
N HIS A 467 11.02 20.06 -6.55
CA HIS A 467 12.44 20.30 -6.71
C HIS A 467 13.13 20.42 -5.33
N GLY A 468 14.13 19.57 -5.08
CA GLY A 468 14.89 19.53 -3.82
C GLY A 468 14.30 18.62 -2.73
N ALA A 469 12.98 18.42 -2.71
CA ALA A 469 12.30 17.63 -1.68
C ALA A 469 12.75 16.16 -1.60
N GLU A 470 13.19 15.57 -2.72
CA GLU A 470 13.76 14.21 -2.74
C GLU A 470 15.09 14.13 -1.97
N GLU A 471 15.99 15.12 -2.11
CA GLU A 471 17.23 15.19 -1.32
C GLU A 471 16.97 15.52 0.15
N GLU A 472 15.96 16.34 0.46
CA GLU A 472 15.53 16.57 1.84
C GLU A 472 15.01 15.29 2.49
N PHE A 473 14.17 14.53 1.77
CA PHE A 473 13.65 13.24 2.22
C PHE A 473 14.78 12.22 2.44
N TRP A 474 15.69 12.04 1.48
CA TRP A 474 16.80 11.10 1.63
C TRP A 474 17.81 11.54 2.70
N THR A 475 18.02 12.84 2.90
CA THR A 475 18.84 13.35 4.02
C THR A 475 18.18 13.13 5.38
N PHE A 476 16.86 13.20 5.47
CA PHE A 476 16.10 12.78 6.64
C PHE A 476 16.21 11.27 6.90
N MET A 477 16.08 10.44 5.86
CA MET A 477 16.25 8.98 5.96
C MET A 477 17.67 8.59 6.40
N ARG A 478 18.72 9.22 5.81
CA ARG A 478 20.13 9.08 6.26
C ARG A 478 20.29 9.38 7.75
N ARG A 479 19.65 10.44 8.26
CA ARG A 479 19.70 10.83 9.68
C ARG A 479 19.01 9.81 10.61
N ARG A 480 18.03 9.04 10.12
CA ARG A 480 17.24 8.07 10.90
C ARG A 480 17.49 6.60 10.55
N LYS A 481 18.66 6.33 9.97
CA LYS A 481 19.09 5.01 9.49
C LYS A 481 18.81 3.87 10.48
N ILE A 482 19.09 4.06 11.77
CA ILE A 482 18.92 3.01 12.80
C ILE A 482 17.44 2.60 12.94
N ALA A 483 16.51 3.58 12.99
CA ALA A 483 15.08 3.27 13.04
C ALA A 483 14.57 2.71 11.70
N VAL A 484 15.04 3.22 10.55
CA VAL A 484 14.65 2.73 9.22
C VAL A 484 15.04 1.25 9.04
N CYS A 485 16.29 0.89 9.31
CA CYS A 485 16.77 -0.50 9.27
C CYS A 485 15.97 -1.42 10.23
N SER A 486 15.75 -0.97 11.47
CA SER A 486 14.98 -1.71 12.47
C SER A 486 13.50 -1.89 12.07
N LEU A 487 12.88 -0.90 11.42
CA LEU A 487 11.55 -1.05 10.83
C LEU A 487 11.54 -2.09 9.71
N MET A 488 12.52 -2.04 8.80
CA MET A 488 12.62 -2.97 7.66
C MET A 488 12.72 -4.42 8.15
N ILE A 489 13.68 -4.73 9.02
CA ILE A 489 13.95 -6.10 9.50
C ILE A 489 12.77 -6.68 10.31
N ARG A 490 11.96 -5.84 10.97
CA ARG A 490 10.88 -6.26 11.88
C ARG A 490 9.48 -6.28 11.27
N TYR A 491 9.22 -5.42 10.27
CA TYR A 491 7.84 -5.15 9.80
C TYR A 491 7.66 -5.14 8.27
N ALA A 492 8.73 -5.25 7.49
CA ALA A 492 8.59 -5.43 6.05
C ALA A 492 7.93 -6.79 5.72
N LYS A 493 7.24 -6.88 4.58
CA LYS A 493 6.50 -8.09 4.16
C LYS A 493 6.68 -8.36 2.68
N ARG A 494 6.64 -9.63 2.27
CA ARG A 494 6.68 -10.02 0.84
C ARG A 494 5.48 -9.53 0.02
N SER A 495 4.37 -9.17 0.66
CA SER A 495 3.21 -8.53 0.01
C SER A 495 3.45 -7.07 -0.36
N ASP A 496 4.42 -6.42 0.27
CA ASP A 496 4.54 -4.97 0.33
C ASP A 496 5.75 -4.56 -0.51
N ASP A 497 5.54 -3.66 -1.48
CA ASP A 497 6.64 -3.19 -2.33
C ASP A 497 7.58 -2.24 -1.54
N HIS A 498 8.75 -2.76 -1.20
CA HIS A 498 9.86 -2.06 -0.55
C HIS A 498 11.03 -1.76 -1.50
N SER A 499 10.86 -1.92 -2.83
CA SER A 499 11.95 -1.76 -3.81
C SER A 499 12.64 -0.40 -3.71
N TRP A 500 11.85 0.66 -3.49
CA TRP A 500 12.30 2.04 -3.32
C TRP A 500 13.31 2.28 -2.19
N LEU A 501 13.40 1.40 -1.18
CA LEU A 501 14.42 1.50 -0.13
C LEU A 501 15.80 0.99 -0.58
N LEU A 502 15.82 0.11 -1.58
CA LEU A 502 17.05 -0.47 -2.15
C LEU A 502 17.63 0.38 -3.29
N GLU A 503 16.88 1.38 -3.77
CA GLU A 503 17.38 2.44 -4.67
C GLU A 503 18.50 3.27 -4.00
N HIS A 504 18.46 3.41 -2.66
CA HIS A 504 19.35 4.28 -1.87
C HIS A 504 20.11 3.49 -0.79
N LYS A 505 21.20 2.82 -1.19
CA LYS A 505 22.01 1.95 -0.32
C LYS A 505 22.56 2.66 0.92
N ASP A 506 22.79 3.96 0.84
CA ASP A 506 23.31 4.80 1.93
C ASP A 506 22.38 4.87 3.16
N VAL A 507 21.06 4.74 2.98
CA VAL A 507 20.09 4.74 4.10
C VAL A 507 19.87 3.35 4.71
N THR A 508 20.43 2.29 4.11
CA THR A 508 20.27 0.88 4.54
C THR A 508 21.57 0.29 5.06
N ASP A 509 21.51 -0.70 5.96
CA ASP A 509 22.65 -1.53 6.33
C ASP A 509 22.58 -2.92 5.67
N PHE A 510 23.67 -3.69 5.77
CA PHE A 510 23.77 -5.05 5.24
C PHE A 510 22.58 -5.93 5.64
N GLU A 511 22.23 -5.99 6.92
CA GLU A 511 21.17 -6.90 7.37
C GLU A 511 19.80 -6.48 6.82
N SER A 512 19.54 -5.18 6.68
CA SER A 512 18.33 -4.67 6.04
C SER A 512 18.28 -4.96 4.54
N ARG A 513 19.41 -4.79 3.82
CA ARG A 513 19.52 -5.13 2.39
C ARG A 513 19.37 -6.63 2.17
N ARG A 514 20.09 -7.45 2.95
CA ARG A 514 19.97 -8.92 3.00
C ARG A 514 18.55 -9.37 3.31
N HIS A 515 17.87 -8.75 4.27
CA HIS A 515 16.49 -9.09 4.61
C HIS A 515 15.53 -8.84 3.44
N LEU A 516 15.58 -7.66 2.80
CA LEU A 516 14.76 -7.38 1.62
C LEU A 516 15.14 -8.25 0.40
N ALA A 517 16.42 -8.53 0.19
CA ALA A 517 16.91 -9.38 -0.89
C ALA A 517 16.45 -10.85 -0.71
N MET A 518 16.50 -11.38 0.51
CA MET A 518 16.00 -12.72 0.83
C MET A 518 14.47 -12.83 0.71
N MET A 519 13.72 -11.72 0.79
CA MET A 519 12.28 -11.70 0.49
C MET A 519 11.95 -11.82 -1.01
N MET A 520 12.92 -11.69 -1.92
CA MET A 520 12.72 -11.94 -3.36
C MET A 520 12.65 -13.45 -3.70
N PHE A 521 13.04 -14.32 -2.76
CA PHE A 521 12.93 -15.77 -2.83
C PHE A 521 11.62 -16.29 -2.20
N PRO A 522 11.11 -17.44 -2.66
CA PRO A 522 9.96 -18.10 -2.05
C PRO A 522 10.27 -18.56 -0.61
N GLU A 523 9.22 -18.94 0.12
CA GLU A 523 9.38 -19.60 1.41
C GLU A 523 9.60 -21.10 1.21
N VAL A 524 10.77 -21.58 1.64
CA VAL A 524 11.02 -23.01 1.82
C VAL A 524 9.98 -23.56 2.78
N LYS A 525 9.25 -24.59 2.38
CA LYS A 525 8.22 -25.21 3.22
C LYS A 525 8.85 -26.17 4.22
N GLU A 526 8.28 -26.24 5.42
CA GLU A 526 8.67 -27.24 6.43
C GLU A 526 7.95 -28.59 6.22
N ASP A 527 6.90 -28.61 5.38
CA ASP A 527 6.15 -29.81 5.01
C ASP A 527 6.94 -30.67 4.00
N TYR A 528 7.53 -31.77 4.49
CA TYR A 528 8.38 -32.66 3.70
C TYR A 528 7.71 -33.27 2.46
N GLU A 529 6.37 -33.34 2.41
CA GLU A 529 5.61 -33.95 1.29
C GLU A 529 5.67 -33.15 -0.03
N GLU A 530 6.17 -31.90 -0.02
CA GLU A 530 6.30 -31.05 -1.22
C GLU A 530 7.75 -30.68 -1.60
N LEU A 531 8.76 -31.34 -1.00
CA LEU A 531 10.17 -31.09 -1.31
C LEU A 531 10.63 -31.80 -2.59
N HIS A 532 11.60 -31.21 -3.29
CA HIS A 532 12.27 -31.83 -4.42
C HIS A 532 13.30 -32.86 -3.93
N GLU A 533 12.97 -34.16 -4.01
CA GLU A 533 13.81 -35.27 -3.57
C GLU A 533 15.01 -35.52 -4.49
N MET A 534 16.20 -35.63 -3.90
CA MET A 534 17.47 -35.87 -4.58
C MET A 534 18.25 -37.01 -3.90
N LEU A 535 18.52 -38.08 -4.64
CA LEU A 535 19.27 -39.25 -4.16
C LEU A 535 20.52 -39.44 -5.02
N ILE A 536 21.69 -39.11 -4.48
CA ILE A 536 22.93 -38.90 -5.26
C ILE A 536 24.07 -39.81 -4.80
N ASP A 537 24.87 -40.29 -5.75
CA ASP A 537 26.14 -40.98 -5.50
C ASP A 537 27.27 -39.96 -5.29
N ARG A 538 28.01 -40.04 -4.16
CA ARG A 538 29.17 -39.16 -3.91
C ARG A 538 30.22 -39.26 -5.03
N SER A 539 30.34 -40.41 -5.71
CA SER A 539 31.29 -40.62 -6.81
C SER A 539 30.83 -40.02 -8.15
N GLN A 540 29.58 -39.58 -8.28
CA GLN A 540 29.01 -38.95 -9.48
C GLN A 540 28.37 -37.59 -9.16
N LEU A 541 28.77 -36.96 -8.03
CA LEU A 541 28.14 -35.79 -7.42
C LEU A 541 27.70 -34.72 -8.43
N LEU A 542 28.61 -34.18 -9.24
CA LEU A 542 28.32 -33.09 -10.17
C LEU A 542 27.35 -33.52 -11.28
N ALA A 543 27.51 -34.73 -11.82
CA ALA A 543 26.71 -35.25 -12.93
C ALA A 543 25.26 -35.54 -12.50
N GLU A 544 25.08 -36.20 -11.35
CA GLU A 544 23.73 -36.47 -10.85
C GLU A 544 23.06 -35.20 -10.31
N SER A 545 23.80 -34.31 -9.63
CA SER A 545 23.27 -32.99 -9.21
C SER A 545 22.76 -32.17 -10.40
N PHE A 546 23.49 -32.20 -11.52
CA PHE A 546 23.07 -31.57 -12.78
C PHE A 546 21.78 -32.19 -13.31
N GLU A 547 21.68 -33.52 -13.39
CA GLU A 547 20.50 -34.21 -13.91
C GLU A 547 19.21 -33.90 -13.12
N TYR A 548 19.30 -33.80 -11.78
CA TYR A 548 18.19 -33.35 -10.92
C TYR A 548 17.87 -31.85 -11.16
N ILE A 549 18.80 -30.95 -10.83
CA ILE A 549 18.54 -29.51 -10.73
C ILE A 549 18.36 -28.83 -12.10
N ALA A 550 19.05 -29.28 -13.16
CA ALA A 550 18.95 -28.66 -14.48
C ALA A 550 17.65 -29.01 -15.21
N ARG A 551 17.06 -30.18 -14.93
CA ARG A 551 15.82 -30.66 -15.56
C ARG A 551 14.56 -30.40 -14.75
N ALA A 552 14.68 -30.14 -13.45
CA ALA A 552 13.54 -29.82 -12.59
C ALA A 552 12.74 -28.60 -13.09
N GLU A 553 11.42 -28.66 -12.92
CA GLU A 553 10.52 -27.52 -13.08
C GLU A 553 10.73 -26.52 -11.93
N ARG A 554 10.61 -25.22 -12.22
CA ARG A 554 10.87 -24.16 -11.23
C ARG A 554 9.92 -24.26 -10.02
N GLU A 555 8.66 -24.62 -10.24
CA GLU A 555 7.67 -24.81 -9.17
C GLU A 555 8.07 -25.90 -8.16
N SER A 556 8.72 -26.98 -8.61
CA SER A 556 9.23 -28.03 -7.71
C SER A 556 10.44 -27.55 -6.91
N LEU A 557 11.35 -26.80 -7.54
CA LEU A 557 12.49 -26.19 -6.85
C LEU A 557 12.08 -25.09 -5.86
N HIS A 558 10.90 -24.47 -6.01
CA HIS A 558 10.37 -23.43 -5.10
C HIS A 558 9.83 -24.01 -3.78
N GLY A 559 9.52 -25.31 -3.70
CA GLY A 559 9.12 -25.96 -2.43
C GLY A 559 10.27 -26.09 -1.43
N GLY A 560 11.48 -26.30 -1.95
CA GLY A 560 12.69 -26.63 -1.20
C GLY A 560 13.28 -27.98 -1.63
N LEU A 561 14.50 -28.28 -1.18
CA LEU A 561 15.21 -29.53 -1.51
C LEU A 561 15.20 -30.54 -0.36
N PHE A 562 15.04 -31.82 -0.68
CA PHE A 562 15.33 -32.95 0.20
C PHE A 562 16.49 -33.76 -0.40
N MET A 563 17.50 -34.12 0.40
CA MET A 563 18.79 -34.61 -0.09
C MET A 563 19.29 -35.80 0.73
N GLU A 564 19.63 -36.88 0.03
CA GLU A 564 20.23 -38.10 0.58
C GLU A 564 21.41 -38.59 -0.28
N PHE A 565 22.44 -39.14 0.36
CA PHE A 565 23.53 -39.83 -0.33
C PHE A 565 23.26 -41.34 -0.42
N LYS A 566 23.48 -41.94 -1.59
CA LYS A 566 23.23 -43.36 -1.84
C LYS A 566 24.07 -44.23 -0.90
N ASN A 567 23.37 -45.13 -0.19
CA ASN A 567 23.93 -46.06 0.81
C ASN A 567 24.39 -45.41 2.14
N GLU A 568 23.97 -44.18 2.45
CA GLU A 568 24.20 -43.54 3.74
C GLU A 568 22.88 -43.41 4.53
N GLU A 569 22.92 -43.61 5.85
CA GLU A 569 21.76 -43.45 6.75
C GLU A 569 21.55 -41.99 7.20
N ALA A 570 22.37 -41.06 6.70
CA ALA A 570 22.32 -39.66 7.07
C ALA A 570 21.28 -38.89 6.23
N THR A 571 20.38 -38.18 6.90
CA THR A 571 19.27 -37.44 6.26
C THR A 571 19.11 -36.04 6.85
N GLY A 572 18.51 -35.11 6.08
CA GLY A 572 18.04 -33.83 6.60
C GLY A 572 19.02 -32.65 6.47
N PRO A 573 18.80 -31.53 7.19
CA PRO A 573 19.42 -30.24 6.88
C PRO A 573 20.96 -30.18 6.92
N GLY A 574 21.62 -31.10 7.63
CA GLY A 574 23.09 -31.22 7.61
C GLY A 574 23.61 -31.73 6.27
N VAL A 575 22.96 -32.74 5.70
CA VAL A 575 23.32 -33.38 4.42
C VAL A 575 23.07 -32.42 3.27
N LEU A 576 21.97 -31.65 3.32
CA LEU A 576 21.70 -30.60 2.33
C LEU A 576 22.79 -29.51 2.30
N ARG A 577 23.29 -29.08 3.47
CA ARG A 577 24.41 -28.13 3.57
C ARG A 577 25.73 -28.73 3.04
N GLU A 578 26.00 -29.99 3.38
CA GLU A 578 27.17 -30.71 2.86
C GLU A 578 27.12 -30.81 1.32
N TRP A 579 25.97 -31.18 0.76
CA TRP A 579 25.76 -31.22 -0.69
C TRP A 579 25.99 -29.85 -1.35
N PHE A 580 25.38 -28.78 -0.83
CA PHE A 580 25.57 -27.41 -1.35
C PHE A 580 27.06 -27.00 -1.39
N PHE A 581 27.81 -27.32 -0.34
CA PHE A 581 29.24 -27.04 -0.26
C PHE A 581 30.03 -27.86 -1.29
N LEU A 582 29.84 -29.18 -1.33
CA LEU A 582 30.57 -30.08 -2.24
C LEU A 582 30.25 -29.81 -3.72
N VAL A 583 28.98 -29.57 -4.07
CA VAL A 583 28.58 -29.28 -5.46
C VAL A 583 29.11 -27.93 -5.92
N CYS A 584 29.21 -26.92 -5.05
CA CYS A 584 29.87 -25.67 -5.37
C CYS A 584 31.39 -25.85 -5.54
N GLN A 585 32.04 -26.66 -4.70
CA GLN A 585 33.46 -27.00 -4.90
C GLN A 585 33.71 -27.62 -6.28
N GLU A 586 32.83 -28.49 -6.77
CA GLU A 586 32.95 -29.03 -8.14
C GLU A 586 32.58 -28.04 -9.25
N ILE A 587 31.56 -27.19 -9.07
CA ILE A 587 31.21 -26.14 -10.06
C ILE A 587 32.38 -25.18 -10.29
N PHE A 588 33.07 -24.79 -9.22
CA PHE A 588 34.20 -23.85 -9.26
C PHE A 588 35.58 -24.55 -9.33
N ASN A 589 35.60 -25.88 -9.52
CA ASN A 589 36.81 -26.66 -9.72
C ASN A 589 37.48 -26.27 -11.07
N PRO A 590 38.75 -25.81 -11.09
CA PRO A 590 39.45 -25.44 -12.32
C PRO A 590 39.53 -26.55 -13.38
N GLN A 591 39.37 -27.82 -13.00
CA GLN A 591 39.34 -28.95 -13.94
C GLN A 591 38.10 -28.95 -14.85
N ASN A 592 36.97 -28.40 -14.38
CA ASN A 592 35.70 -28.37 -15.13
C ASN A 592 35.60 -27.19 -16.10
N ALA A 593 36.61 -26.31 -16.15
CA ALA A 593 36.75 -25.19 -17.10
C ALA A 593 35.57 -24.18 -17.18
N LEU A 594 34.61 -24.22 -16.25
CA LEU A 594 33.47 -23.29 -16.21
C LEU A 594 33.88 -21.90 -15.69
N PHE A 595 34.64 -21.85 -14.59
CA PHE A 595 35.01 -20.59 -13.92
C PHE A 595 36.53 -20.46 -13.77
N VAL A 596 37.01 -19.23 -13.68
CA VAL A 596 38.41 -18.88 -13.38
C VAL A 596 38.46 -18.15 -12.05
N ALA A 597 39.41 -18.54 -11.19
CA ALA A 597 39.68 -17.86 -9.93
C ALA A 597 40.55 -16.62 -10.14
N CYS A 598 40.30 -15.54 -9.41
CA CYS A 598 41.10 -14.32 -9.50
C CYS A 598 42.55 -14.57 -9.01
N PRO A 599 43.58 -14.02 -9.68
CA PRO A 599 44.98 -14.29 -9.30
C PRO A 599 45.35 -13.86 -7.88
N ASN A 600 44.75 -12.78 -7.38
CA ASN A 600 45.00 -12.23 -6.04
C ASN A 600 44.17 -12.95 -4.96
N ASP A 601 42.90 -13.24 -5.24
CA ASP A 601 41.95 -13.89 -4.34
C ASP A 601 41.35 -15.14 -4.99
N ARG A 602 41.79 -16.32 -4.53
CA ARG A 602 41.36 -17.62 -5.06
C ARG A 602 39.94 -18.03 -4.62
N ARG A 603 39.27 -17.24 -3.78
CA ARG A 603 37.86 -17.44 -3.40
C ARG A 603 36.91 -16.77 -4.40
N ARG A 604 37.40 -15.78 -5.18
CA ARG A 604 36.64 -15.02 -6.18
C ARG A 604 36.72 -15.67 -7.54
N PHE A 605 35.55 -15.79 -8.18
CA PHE A 605 35.42 -16.42 -9.48
C PHE A 605 34.66 -15.55 -10.49
N PHE A 606 35.08 -15.65 -11.76
CA PHE A 606 34.34 -15.14 -12.92
C PHE A 606 34.20 -16.24 -14.01
N PRO A 607 33.21 -16.16 -14.91
CA PRO A 607 33.02 -17.12 -15.99
C PRO A 607 34.26 -17.22 -16.90
N ASN A 608 34.67 -18.44 -17.23
CA ASN A 608 35.77 -18.68 -18.15
C ASN A 608 35.35 -18.34 -19.60
N PRO A 609 36.03 -17.42 -20.30
CA PRO A 609 35.80 -17.19 -21.73
C PRO A 609 36.10 -18.43 -22.60
N ALA A 610 36.98 -19.32 -22.15
CA ALA A 610 37.33 -20.57 -22.82
C ALA A 610 36.47 -21.77 -22.34
N SER A 611 35.27 -21.52 -21.82
CA SER A 611 34.32 -22.58 -21.41
C SER A 611 33.73 -23.35 -22.61
N GLU A 612 33.82 -22.81 -23.83
CA GLU A 612 33.41 -23.46 -25.10
C GLU A 612 34.06 -24.84 -25.36
N VAL A 613 35.09 -25.21 -24.60
CA VAL A 613 35.74 -26.53 -24.64
C VAL A 613 34.80 -27.67 -24.20
N ASP A 614 33.83 -27.39 -23.33
CA ASP A 614 32.72 -28.31 -23.03
C ASP A 614 31.47 -27.95 -23.85
N PRO A 615 30.94 -28.85 -24.72
CA PRO A 615 29.68 -28.65 -25.42
C PRO A 615 28.45 -28.41 -24.52
N MET A 616 28.50 -28.78 -23.23
CA MET A 616 27.41 -28.57 -22.27
C MET A 616 27.59 -27.34 -21.37
N HIS A 617 28.65 -26.54 -21.52
CA HIS A 617 28.98 -25.46 -20.57
C HIS A 617 27.82 -24.48 -20.35
N LEU A 618 27.08 -24.09 -21.39
CA LEU A 618 25.91 -23.20 -21.28
C LEU A 618 24.82 -23.77 -20.35
N GLN A 619 24.61 -25.09 -20.37
CA GLN A 619 23.67 -25.76 -19.47
C GLN A 619 24.23 -25.81 -18.04
N TYR A 620 25.54 -26.07 -17.90
CA TYR A 620 26.21 -26.01 -16.60
C TYR A 620 26.15 -24.61 -15.98
N PHE A 621 26.33 -23.52 -16.73
CA PHE A 621 26.15 -22.16 -16.20
C PHE A 621 24.73 -21.93 -15.68
N ARG A 622 23.68 -22.40 -16.39
CA ARG A 622 22.29 -22.31 -15.91
C ARG A 622 22.08 -23.14 -14.64
N PHE A 623 22.66 -24.33 -14.56
CA PHE A 623 22.67 -25.17 -13.37
C PHE A 623 23.36 -24.46 -12.20
N SER A 624 24.55 -23.89 -12.38
CA SER A 624 25.27 -23.11 -11.35
C SER A 624 24.45 -21.91 -10.88
N GLY A 625 23.75 -21.22 -11.79
CA GLY A 625 22.83 -20.14 -11.45
C GLY A 625 21.69 -20.60 -10.53
N ARG A 626 21.08 -21.75 -10.84
CA ARG A 626 20.06 -22.38 -9.98
C ARG A 626 20.65 -22.78 -8.62
N VAL A 627 21.82 -23.44 -8.59
CA VAL A 627 22.47 -23.91 -7.36
C VAL A 627 22.79 -22.77 -6.40
N ILE A 628 23.38 -21.67 -6.87
CA ILE A 628 23.68 -20.52 -6.02
C ILE A 628 22.40 -19.85 -5.50
N ALA A 629 21.38 -19.71 -6.36
CA ALA A 629 20.10 -19.14 -5.95
C ALA A 629 19.37 -20.03 -4.92
N LEU A 630 19.43 -21.36 -5.08
CA LEU A 630 18.92 -22.33 -4.10
C LEU A 630 19.71 -22.29 -2.78
N ALA A 631 21.02 -22.11 -2.81
CA ALA A 631 21.85 -21.97 -1.61
C ALA A 631 21.44 -20.72 -0.80
N LEU A 632 21.25 -19.58 -1.48
CA LEU A 632 20.74 -18.35 -0.87
C LEU A 632 19.34 -18.53 -0.29
N MET A 633 18.42 -19.14 -1.03
CA MET A 633 17.05 -19.46 -0.59
C MET A 633 17.04 -20.32 0.69
N HIS A 634 17.88 -21.36 0.74
CA HIS A 634 18.07 -22.21 1.93
C HIS A 634 18.98 -21.59 3.01
N LYS A 635 19.49 -20.37 2.80
CA LYS A 635 20.39 -19.62 3.71
C LYS A 635 21.70 -20.38 4.03
N VAL A 636 22.24 -21.09 3.03
CA VAL A 636 23.46 -21.89 3.13
C VAL A 636 24.66 -21.13 2.54
N GLN A 637 25.71 -21.00 3.33
CA GLN A 637 27.01 -20.50 2.87
C GLN A 637 27.74 -21.62 2.12
N VAL A 638 28.25 -21.31 0.92
CA VAL A 638 28.85 -22.24 -0.04
C VAL A 638 30.37 -22.11 -0.16
N GLY A 639 30.97 -21.10 0.50
CA GLY A 639 32.43 -20.95 0.57
C GLY A 639 33.10 -20.42 -0.70
N VAL A 640 32.32 -19.90 -1.65
CA VAL A 640 32.77 -19.26 -2.90
C VAL A 640 32.14 -17.88 -3.02
N VAL A 641 32.87 -16.94 -3.64
CA VAL A 641 32.40 -15.56 -3.87
C VAL A 641 32.61 -15.14 -5.32
N PHE A 642 31.95 -14.07 -5.73
CA PHE A 642 32.04 -13.58 -7.11
C PHE A 642 33.11 -12.49 -7.24
N ASP A 643 33.72 -12.48 -8.41
CA ASP A 643 34.51 -11.33 -8.85
C ASP A 643 33.61 -10.12 -9.16
N ARG A 644 34.17 -8.93 -8.96
CA ARG A 644 33.49 -7.65 -9.18
C ARG A 644 32.98 -7.47 -10.61
N VAL A 645 33.76 -7.92 -11.60
CA VAL A 645 33.42 -7.90 -13.03
C VAL A 645 32.22 -8.79 -13.34
N PHE A 646 32.09 -9.93 -12.64
CA PHE A 646 30.95 -10.84 -12.81
C PHE A 646 29.68 -10.30 -12.11
N PHE A 647 29.82 -9.80 -10.88
CA PHE A 647 28.73 -9.17 -10.13
C PHE A 647 28.08 -7.99 -10.90
N LEU A 648 28.90 -7.09 -11.45
CA LEU A 648 28.40 -5.94 -12.22
C LEU A 648 27.62 -6.36 -13.47
N GLN A 649 28.01 -7.44 -14.15
CA GLN A 649 27.25 -7.97 -15.30
C GLN A 649 25.90 -8.56 -14.89
N LEU A 650 25.84 -9.24 -13.74
CA LEU A 650 24.57 -9.76 -13.18
C LEU A 650 23.62 -8.62 -12.77
N ALA A 651 24.17 -7.51 -12.24
CA ALA A 651 23.44 -6.25 -12.03
C ALA A 651 23.09 -5.52 -13.34
N GLY A 652 23.71 -5.88 -14.47
CA GLY A 652 23.53 -5.22 -15.76
C GLY A 652 24.17 -3.83 -15.85
N MET A 653 25.24 -3.58 -15.10
CA MET A 653 26.03 -2.35 -15.11
C MET A 653 27.18 -2.45 -16.13
N ASP A 654 27.66 -1.30 -16.63
CA ASP A 654 28.91 -1.22 -17.39
C ASP A 654 30.14 -1.44 -16.47
N ILE A 655 31.27 -1.80 -17.08
CA ILE A 655 32.52 -2.17 -16.39
C ILE A 655 33.61 -1.15 -16.72
N SER A 656 34.27 -0.61 -15.70
CA SER A 656 35.39 0.33 -15.81
C SER A 656 36.75 -0.36 -15.70
N LEU A 657 37.84 0.41 -15.85
CA LEU A 657 39.20 -0.09 -15.66
C LEU A 657 39.46 -0.53 -14.21
N GLU A 658 38.99 0.21 -13.21
CA GLU A 658 39.26 -0.12 -11.81
C GLU A 658 38.49 -1.38 -11.36
N ASP A 659 37.39 -1.74 -12.04
CA ASP A 659 36.62 -2.96 -11.73
C ASP A 659 37.34 -4.26 -12.14
N ILE A 660 38.28 -4.21 -13.10
CA ILE A 660 39.02 -5.39 -13.58
C ILE A 660 40.32 -5.67 -12.82
N GLN A 661 40.64 -4.86 -11.80
CA GLN A 661 41.95 -4.85 -11.13
C GLN A 661 42.33 -6.23 -10.56
N ASP A 662 41.40 -6.95 -9.93
CA ASP A 662 41.65 -8.26 -9.33
C ASP A 662 41.40 -9.43 -10.30
N ALA A 663 40.55 -9.24 -11.32
CA ALA A 663 40.22 -10.27 -12.31
C ALA A 663 41.38 -10.54 -13.29
N ASP A 664 42.06 -9.48 -13.76
CA ASP A 664 43.25 -9.58 -14.63
C ASP A 664 44.23 -8.42 -14.32
N PRO A 665 45.04 -8.54 -13.24
CA PRO A 665 45.95 -7.48 -12.79
C PRO A 665 47.00 -7.07 -13.84
N LEU A 666 47.32 -7.96 -14.78
CA LEU A 666 48.25 -7.71 -15.87
C LEU A 666 47.59 -6.83 -16.95
N LEU A 667 46.37 -7.17 -17.37
CA LEU A 667 45.59 -6.34 -18.29
C LEU A 667 45.27 -4.97 -17.68
N TYR A 668 44.89 -4.93 -16.39
CA TYR A 668 44.72 -3.68 -15.64
C TYR A 668 45.96 -2.78 -15.73
N THR A 669 47.14 -3.33 -15.41
CA THR A 669 48.40 -2.60 -15.44
C THR A 669 48.74 -2.11 -16.86
N SER A 670 48.54 -2.93 -17.89
CA SER A 670 48.78 -2.55 -19.29
C SER A 670 47.82 -1.46 -19.78
N CYS A 671 46.53 -1.57 -19.47
CA CYS A 671 45.54 -0.54 -19.81
C CYS A 671 45.84 0.78 -19.10
N LYS A 672 46.21 0.74 -17.81
CA LYS A 672 46.57 1.93 -17.03
C LYS A 672 47.82 2.61 -17.61
N GLN A 673 48.85 1.85 -17.98
CA GLN A 673 50.04 2.37 -18.68
C GLN A 673 49.70 3.07 -20.02
N ILE A 674 48.72 2.58 -20.78
CA ILE A 674 48.28 3.21 -22.05
C ILE A 674 47.58 4.56 -21.79
N LEU A 675 46.75 4.65 -20.74
CA LEU A 675 46.07 5.90 -20.34
C LEU A 675 47.02 6.92 -19.68
N ASP A 676 48.02 6.45 -18.93
CA ASP A 676 49.01 7.31 -18.26
C ASP A 676 50.17 7.72 -19.19
N MET A 677 50.30 7.13 -20.38
CA MET A 677 51.42 7.40 -21.29
C MET A 677 51.38 8.82 -21.88
N ASP A 678 52.56 9.35 -22.22
CA ASP A 678 52.70 10.67 -22.84
C ASP A 678 52.05 10.74 -24.24
N ALA A 679 51.47 11.90 -24.58
CA ALA A 679 50.73 12.11 -25.80
C ALA A 679 51.61 12.17 -27.06
N GLU A 680 52.81 12.73 -27.00
CA GLU A 680 53.75 12.74 -28.14
C GLU A 680 54.27 11.32 -28.42
N PHE A 681 54.48 10.53 -27.35
CA PHE A 681 54.88 9.13 -27.49
C PHE A 681 53.73 8.23 -27.99
N MET A 682 52.49 8.43 -27.52
CA MET A 682 51.29 7.78 -28.08
C MET A 682 51.11 8.07 -29.58
N ASP A 683 51.20 9.34 -29.98
CA ASP A 683 50.98 9.77 -31.37
C ASP A 683 52.14 9.38 -32.32
N SER A 684 53.24 8.83 -31.79
CA SER A 684 54.39 8.35 -32.57
C SER A 684 54.24 6.94 -33.16
N ASP A 685 53.15 6.22 -32.85
CA ASP A 685 52.89 4.82 -33.22
C ASP A 685 53.99 3.82 -32.77
N ALA A 686 54.81 4.19 -31.78
CA ALA A 686 55.91 3.36 -31.27
C ALA A 686 55.46 2.03 -30.63
N LEU A 687 54.17 1.90 -30.29
CA LEU A 687 53.59 0.66 -29.76
C LEU A 687 52.94 -0.22 -30.85
N GLY A 688 52.69 0.29 -32.06
CA GLY A 688 52.01 -0.44 -33.14
C GLY A 688 50.58 -0.92 -32.81
N LEU A 689 49.91 -0.28 -31.85
CA LEU A 689 48.58 -0.70 -31.38
C LEU A 689 47.50 -0.30 -32.38
N THR A 690 46.61 -1.24 -32.68
CA THR A 690 45.39 -1.01 -33.47
C THR A 690 44.17 -1.55 -32.72
N PHE A 691 42.95 -1.26 -33.19
CA PHE A 691 41.70 -1.69 -32.55
C PHE A 691 41.40 -3.18 -32.80
N VAL A 692 42.30 -4.03 -32.33
CA VAL A 692 42.24 -5.50 -32.41
C VAL A 692 42.67 -6.12 -31.09
N ARG A 693 42.29 -7.38 -30.88
CA ARG A 693 42.76 -8.22 -29.79
C ARG A 693 43.19 -9.58 -30.34
N GLU A 694 44.39 -10.03 -29.99
CA GLU A 694 44.77 -11.43 -30.15
C GLU A 694 44.13 -12.27 -29.04
N ILE A 695 43.59 -13.43 -29.42
CA ILE A 695 43.01 -14.41 -28.50
C ILE A 695 43.61 -15.77 -28.85
N GLU A 696 44.16 -16.46 -27.84
CA GLU A 696 44.69 -17.82 -27.99
C GLU A 696 43.68 -18.82 -27.41
N GLU A 697 43.13 -19.68 -28.26
CA GLU A 697 42.08 -20.65 -27.94
C GLU A 697 42.51 -22.03 -28.46
N LEU A 698 42.60 -23.01 -27.57
CA LEU A 698 43.05 -24.38 -27.89
C LEU A 698 44.39 -24.43 -28.66
N GLY A 699 45.28 -23.46 -28.42
CA GLY A 699 46.57 -23.31 -29.11
C GLY A 699 46.51 -22.64 -30.48
N SER A 700 45.33 -22.22 -30.94
CA SER A 700 45.14 -21.41 -32.15
C SER A 700 45.03 -19.92 -31.79
N ARG A 701 45.74 -19.05 -32.51
CA ARG A 701 45.64 -17.59 -32.35
C ARG A 701 44.66 -17.00 -33.35
N ARG A 702 43.62 -16.32 -32.86
CA ARG A 702 42.67 -15.53 -33.66
C ARG A 702 42.82 -14.04 -33.36
N VAL A 703 42.77 -13.21 -34.40
CA VAL A 703 42.79 -11.74 -34.27
C VAL A 703 41.38 -11.21 -34.49
N VAL A 704 40.76 -10.71 -33.43
CA VAL A 704 39.40 -10.14 -33.46
C VAL A 704 39.48 -8.63 -33.51
N GLU A 705 38.63 -7.99 -34.32
CA GLU A 705 38.51 -6.53 -34.38
C GLU A 705 37.60 -6.03 -33.26
N LEU A 706 38.07 -5.06 -32.48
CA LEU A 706 37.33 -4.46 -31.35
C LEU A 706 36.18 -3.55 -31.84
N CYS A 707 36.34 -2.96 -33.03
CA CYS A 707 35.33 -2.16 -33.72
C CYS A 707 35.43 -2.36 -35.24
N PRO A 708 34.40 -2.02 -36.05
CA PRO A 708 34.38 -2.31 -37.48
C PRO A 708 35.55 -1.65 -38.24
N GLY A 709 36.44 -2.45 -38.83
CA GLY A 709 37.63 -1.98 -39.54
C GLY A 709 38.83 -1.69 -38.64
N GLY A 710 38.77 -2.08 -37.35
CA GLY A 710 39.73 -1.71 -36.31
C GLY A 710 41.20 -2.05 -36.60
N LYS A 711 41.47 -3.03 -37.46
CA LYS A 711 42.82 -3.33 -38.01
C LYS A 711 43.50 -2.14 -38.68
N ASN A 712 42.73 -1.16 -39.15
CA ASN A 712 43.24 0.03 -39.85
C ASN A 712 43.20 1.30 -38.99
N ILE A 713 42.80 1.18 -37.71
CA ILE A 713 42.68 2.30 -36.78
C ILE A 713 43.82 2.19 -35.78
N ILE A 714 44.79 3.11 -35.86
CA ILE A 714 45.93 3.21 -34.93
C ILE A 714 45.47 3.85 -33.62
N VAL A 715 45.94 3.32 -32.49
CA VAL A 715 45.69 3.87 -31.16
C VAL A 715 46.64 5.05 -30.90
N ASN A 716 46.08 6.18 -30.47
CA ASN A 716 46.75 7.47 -30.30
C ASN A 716 46.17 8.22 -29.10
N SER A 717 46.70 9.41 -28.79
CA SER A 717 46.33 10.23 -27.64
C SER A 717 44.83 10.58 -27.52
N LYS A 718 44.06 10.50 -28.62
CA LYS A 718 42.65 10.91 -28.69
C LYS A 718 41.64 9.75 -28.70
N ASN A 719 42.09 8.52 -28.90
CA ASN A 719 41.21 7.33 -28.98
C ASN A 719 41.64 6.18 -28.06
N ARG A 720 42.72 6.33 -27.29
CA ARG A 720 43.19 5.33 -26.32
C ARG A 720 42.16 4.95 -25.26
N ASP A 721 41.33 5.89 -24.82
CA ASP A 721 40.26 5.66 -23.85
C ASP A 721 39.18 4.73 -24.42
N GLU A 722 38.77 4.95 -25.68
CA GLU A 722 37.86 4.07 -26.42
C GLU A 722 38.50 2.70 -26.70
N TYR A 723 39.80 2.65 -27.02
CA TYR A 723 40.54 1.39 -27.19
C TYR A 723 40.53 0.57 -25.89
N VAL A 724 40.85 1.18 -24.75
CA VAL A 724 40.85 0.50 -23.44
C VAL A 724 39.43 0.07 -23.06
N TYR A 725 38.42 0.91 -23.26
CA TYR A 725 37.01 0.56 -23.04
C TYR A 725 36.59 -0.67 -23.87
N LEU A 726 36.84 -0.66 -25.17
CA LEU A 726 36.48 -1.77 -26.05
C LEU A 726 37.28 -3.05 -25.76
N LEU A 727 38.55 -2.93 -25.35
CA LEU A 727 39.38 -4.06 -24.95
C LEU A 727 38.85 -4.74 -23.68
N ILE A 728 38.49 -3.96 -22.66
CA ILE A 728 37.83 -4.43 -21.42
C ILE A 728 36.48 -5.06 -21.75
N ARG A 729 35.62 -4.34 -22.48
CA ARG A 729 34.29 -4.80 -22.89
C ARG A 729 34.35 -6.11 -23.67
N HIS A 730 35.29 -6.25 -24.60
CA HIS A 730 35.48 -7.51 -25.31
C HIS A 730 35.97 -8.61 -24.36
N ARG A 731 37.01 -8.38 -23.54
CA ARG A 731 37.61 -9.38 -22.65
C ARG A 731 36.60 -9.98 -21.67
N PHE A 732 35.78 -9.13 -21.06
CA PHE A 732 35.01 -9.47 -19.86
C PHE A 732 33.49 -9.43 -20.01
N VAL A 733 32.95 -8.83 -21.08
CA VAL A 733 31.50 -8.81 -21.34
C VAL A 733 31.19 -9.62 -22.59
N THR A 734 31.79 -9.29 -23.73
CA THR A 734 31.47 -9.96 -25.01
C THR A 734 31.92 -11.42 -25.04
N SER A 735 33.10 -11.74 -24.50
CA SER A 735 33.62 -13.13 -24.51
C SER A 735 32.95 -14.07 -23.50
N THR A 736 32.00 -13.57 -22.70
CA THR A 736 31.33 -14.30 -21.60
C THR A 736 29.82 -14.05 -21.57
N SER A 737 29.26 -13.37 -22.57
CA SER A 737 27.87 -12.88 -22.52
C SER A 737 26.83 -13.99 -22.52
N GLU A 738 27.07 -15.11 -23.20
CA GLU A 738 26.14 -16.25 -23.21
C GLU A 738 26.18 -17.01 -21.89
N GLN A 739 27.39 -17.21 -21.35
CA GLN A 739 27.65 -17.84 -20.05
C GLN A 739 26.95 -17.08 -18.91
N VAL A 740 27.13 -15.76 -18.87
CA VAL A 740 26.46 -14.87 -17.89
C VAL A 740 24.95 -14.87 -18.09
N ALA A 741 24.45 -14.87 -19.32
CA ALA A 741 23.01 -14.91 -19.59
C ALA A 741 22.36 -16.23 -19.13
N GLN A 742 23.03 -17.37 -19.31
CA GLN A 742 22.56 -18.66 -18.81
C GLN A 742 22.59 -18.72 -17.28
N PHE A 743 23.67 -18.25 -16.65
CA PHE A 743 23.75 -18.16 -15.19
C PHE A 743 22.65 -17.26 -14.61
N ALA A 744 22.46 -16.06 -15.17
CA ALA A 744 21.40 -15.14 -14.75
C ALA A 744 20.00 -15.75 -14.96
N GLY A 745 19.77 -16.46 -16.07
CA GLY A 745 18.51 -17.19 -16.29
C GLY A 745 18.27 -18.32 -15.28
N GLY A 746 19.31 -19.05 -14.91
CA GLY A 746 19.25 -20.08 -13.87
C GLY A 746 18.96 -19.52 -12.49
N PHE A 747 19.62 -18.41 -12.14
CA PHE A 747 19.36 -17.68 -10.90
C PHE A 747 17.91 -17.14 -10.85
N ALA A 748 17.45 -16.57 -11.97
CA ALA A 748 16.11 -16.02 -12.10
C ALA A 748 15.00 -17.07 -11.93
N ASP A 749 15.23 -18.34 -12.31
CA ASP A 749 14.25 -19.42 -12.18
C ASP A 749 13.82 -19.66 -10.72
N ILE A 750 14.68 -19.37 -9.73
CA ILE A 750 14.44 -19.63 -8.30
C ILE A 750 13.80 -18.42 -7.58
N LEU A 751 13.81 -17.24 -8.18
CA LEU A 751 13.14 -16.05 -7.62
C LEU A 751 11.62 -16.13 -7.78
N CYS A 752 10.88 -15.51 -6.85
CA CYS A 752 9.41 -15.36 -6.94
C CYS A 752 8.97 -14.76 -8.30
N ASN A 753 9.79 -13.88 -8.87
CA ASN A 753 9.59 -13.28 -10.18
C ASN A 753 10.94 -13.15 -10.90
N GLN A 754 11.10 -13.85 -12.02
CA GLN A 754 12.33 -13.84 -12.85
C GLN A 754 12.81 -12.42 -13.22
N LYS A 755 11.91 -11.43 -13.33
CA LYS A 755 12.27 -10.04 -13.64
C LYS A 755 13.08 -9.35 -12.53
N LEU A 756 13.04 -9.89 -11.30
CA LEU A 756 13.80 -9.34 -10.16
C LEU A 756 15.29 -9.68 -10.20
N GLN A 757 15.77 -10.56 -11.10
CA GLN A 757 17.18 -10.98 -11.12
C GLN A 757 18.15 -9.80 -11.16
N LYS A 758 17.99 -8.85 -12.09
CA LYS A 758 18.88 -7.67 -12.14
C LYS A 758 18.73 -6.79 -10.90
N PHE A 759 17.49 -6.61 -10.43
CA PHE A 759 17.17 -5.80 -9.26
C PHE A 759 17.80 -6.37 -7.98
N PHE A 760 17.86 -7.69 -7.83
CA PHE A 760 18.56 -8.37 -6.73
C PHE A 760 20.04 -7.94 -6.66
N PHE A 761 20.80 -8.10 -7.76
CA PHE A 761 22.21 -7.71 -7.77
C PHE A 761 22.41 -6.18 -7.70
N GLN A 762 21.49 -5.40 -8.29
CA GLN A 762 21.49 -3.94 -8.13
C GLN A 762 21.23 -3.48 -6.70
N SER A 763 20.44 -4.23 -5.91
CA SER A 763 20.07 -3.88 -4.53
C SER A 763 21.17 -4.12 -3.49
N LEU A 764 22.16 -4.95 -3.82
CA LEU A 764 23.25 -5.35 -2.93
C LEU A 764 24.56 -4.62 -3.24
N GLU A 765 25.42 -4.46 -2.24
CA GLU A 765 26.85 -4.21 -2.44
C GLU A 765 27.56 -5.55 -2.71
N LEU A 766 28.79 -5.55 -3.26
CA LEU A 766 29.49 -6.80 -3.58
C LEU A 766 29.77 -7.58 -2.27
N GLU A 767 30.14 -6.82 -1.26
CA GLU A 767 30.43 -7.21 0.10
C GLU A 767 29.20 -7.82 0.81
N ASP A 768 27.99 -7.35 0.51
CA ASP A 768 26.76 -7.98 1.01
C ASP A 768 26.60 -9.40 0.45
N LEU A 769 26.84 -9.58 -0.85
CA LEU A 769 26.74 -10.90 -1.50
C LEU A 769 27.84 -11.83 -1.01
N ASP A 770 29.06 -11.32 -0.79
CA ASP A 770 30.15 -12.08 -0.19
C ASP A 770 29.77 -12.58 1.22
N TRP A 771 29.23 -11.73 2.08
CA TRP A 771 28.74 -12.14 3.40
C TRP A 771 27.53 -13.09 3.33
N MET A 772 26.71 -13.04 2.28
CA MET A 772 25.61 -13.98 2.04
C MET A 772 26.09 -15.37 1.56
N LEU A 773 27.15 -15.44 0.76
CA LEU A 773 27.66 -16.71 0.18
C LEU A 773 28.80 -17.36 0.98
N TYR A 774 29.65 -16.58 1.62
CA TYR A 774 30.82 -17.04 2.37
C TYR A 774 30.67 -16.84 3.88
N GLY A 775 29.97 -15.78 4.31
CA GLY A 775 29.90 -15.36 5.71
C GLY A 775 30.97 -14.32 6.06
N SER A 776 31.11 -14.03 7.35
CA SER A 776 32.11 -13.07 7.83
C SER A 776 33.48 -13.73 8.00
N GLU A 777 34.55 -13.03 7.57
CA GLU A 777 35.93 -13.41 7.85
C GLU A 777 36.38 -13.05 9.29
N SER A 778 35.54 -12.34 10.04
CA SER A 778 35.82 -11.98 11.44
C SER A 778 35.88 -13.22 12.33
N ALA A 779 36.84 -13.26 13.25
CA ALA A 779 36.91 -14.27 14.31
C ALA A 779 35.56 -14.41 15.05
N ILE A 780 35.13 -15.65 15.30
CA ILE A 780 33.85 -15.97 15.96
C ILE A 780 33.80 -15.27 17.32
N CYS A 781 32.90 -14.30 17.46
CA CYS A 781 32.65 -13.61 18.72
C CYS A 781 31.96 -14.56 19.70
N VAL A 782 32.69 -15.00 20.74
CA VAL A 782 32.19 -16.00 21.69
C VAL A 782 31.09 -15.42 22.57
N ASP A 783 31.13 -14.12 22.88
CA ASP A 783 30.10 -13.44 23.67
C ASP A 783 28.78 -13.30 22.87
N ASP A 784 28.86 -13.02 21.58
CA ASP A 784 27.71 -12.97 20.66
C ASP A 784 27.09 -14.36 20.44
N TRP A 785 27.92 -15.37 20.15
CA TRP A 785 27.46 -16.76 20.05
C TRP A 785 26.80 -17.23 21.36
N LYS A 786 27.35 -16.84 22.52
CA LYS A 786 26.76 -17.13 23.83
C LYS A 786 25.45 -16.41 24.07
N ALA A 787 25.30 -15.16 23.63
CA ALA A 787 24.05 -14.40 23.73
C ALA A 787 22.92 -15.03 22.89
N HIS A 788 23.26 -15.59 21.73
CA HIS A 788 22.32 -16.21 20.79
C HIS A 788 22.22 -17.75 20.91
N THR A 789 22.59 -18.34 22.06
CA THR A 789 22.49 -19.79 22.29
C THR A 789 21.29 -20.15 23.18
N GLU A 790 20.38 -20.97 22.67
CA GLU A 790 19.30 -21.59 23.45
C GLU A 790 19.77 -22.86 24.18
N TYR A 791 19.41 -23.00 25.46
CA TYR A 791 19.83 -24.12 26.30
C TYR A 791 18.71 -25.13 26.52
N ASN A 792 18.65 -26.16 25.68
CA ASN A 792 17.68 -27.24 25.82
C ASN A 792 18.14 -28.27 26.86
N GLY A 793 17.39 -28.39 27.96
CA GLY A 793 17.69 -29.31 29.08
C GLY A 793 18.77 -28.83 30.07
N TYR A 794 19.35 -27.65 29.83
CA TYR A 794 20.34 -26.98 30.69
C TYR A 794 19.93 -25.54 30.97
N LYS A 795 20.60 -24.88 31.90
CA LYS A 795 20.53 -23.43 32.13
C LYS A 795 21.90 -22.80 31.94
N GLU A 796 21.92 -21.52 31.56
CA GLU A 796 23.17 -20.76 31.44
C GLU A 796 24.03 -20.78 32.72
N THR A 797 23.38 -20.90 33.88
CA THR A 797 23.99 -21.01 35.21
C THR A 797 24.69 -22.35 35.49
N ASP A 798 24.50 -23.37 34.66
CA ASP A 798 24.95 -24.72 34.97
C ASP A 798 26.47 -24.87 34.75
N PRO A 799 27.21 -25.58 35.62
CA PRO A 799 28.67 -25.71 35.51
C PRO A 799 29.14 -26.23 34.15
N GLN A 800 28.36 -27.11 33.51
CA GLN A 800 28.62 -27.66 32.19
C GLN A 800 28.63 -26.57 31.10
N ILE A 801 27.70 -25.61 31.16
CA ILE A 801 27.60 -24.50 30.21
C ILE A 801 28.75 -23.50 30.44
N PHE A 802 29.09 -23.21 31.69
CA PHE A 802 30.26 -22.40 32.03
C PHE A 802 31.57 -23.04 31.53
N TRP A 803 31.73 -24.37 31.68
CA TRP A 803 32.89 -25.09 31.15
C TRP A 803 32.92 -25.12 29.62
N PHE A 804 31.78 -25.32 28.96
CA PHE A 804 31.66 -25.28 27.50
C PHE A 804 32.17 -23.95 26.94
N TRP A 805 31.63 -22.82 27.40
CA TRP A 805 32.05 -21.49 26.92
C TRP A 805 33.51 -21.18 27.21
N LYS A 806 34.01 -21.58 28.38
CA LYS A 806 35.43 -21.45 28.72
C LYS A 806 36.33 -22.26 27.78
N VAL A 807 35.92 -23.46 27.35
CA VAL A 807 36.66 -24.28 26.36
C VAL A 807 36.58 -23.67 24.96
N CYS A 808 35.41 -23.17 24.53
CA CYS A 808 35.26 -22.50 23.23
C CYS A 808 36.13 -21.25 23.12
N ALA A 809 36.10 -20.37 24.13
CA ALA A 809 36.97 -19.19 24.20
C ALA A 809 38.46 -19.57 24.10
N CYS A 810 38.91 -20.55 24.90
CA CYS A 810 40.31 -21.00 24.83
C CYS A 810 40.69 -21.64 23.48
N LYS A 811 39.80 -22.42 22.85
CA LYS A 811 40.07 -23.05 21.55
C LYS A 811 40.14 -22.04 20.40
N ILE A 812 39.19 -21.10 20.35
CA ILE A 812 39.15 -20.06 19.30
C ILE A 812 40.40 -19.19 19.41
N SER A 813 40.80 -18.76 20.61
CA SER A 813 42.08 -18.06 20.84
C SER A 813 43.32 -18.86 20.44
N TYR A 814 43.27 -20.19 20.43
CA TYR A 814 44.40 -21.05 20.06
C TYR A 814 44.54 -21.26 18.54
N LEU A 815 43.42 -21.33 17.81
CA LEU A 815 43.42 -21.48 16.35
C LEU A 815 44.05 -20.26 15.66
N PHE A 816 43.60 -19.06 16.04
CA PHE A 816 44.16 -17.80 15.52
C PHE A 816 45.64 -17.56 15.91
N TYR A 817 46.19 -18.31 16.88
CA TYR A 817 47.61 -18.27 17.22
C TYR A 817 48.50 -19.18 16.35
N PHE A 818 47.90 -20.04 15.52
CA PHE A 818 48.61 -20.99 14.65
C PHE A 818 48.40 -20.77 13.15
N GLU A 819 47.31 -20.11 12.74
CA GLU A 819 47.08 -19.73 11.32
C GLU A 819 47.77 -18.41 10.91
N GLY A 820 48.56 -17.80 11.81
CA GLY A 820 49.32 -16.56 11.59
C GLY A 820 50.79 -16.78 11.21
N TYR A 821 51.10 -17.70 10.30
CA TYR A 821 52.46 -18.02 9.80
C TYR A 821 52.50 -18.35 8.30
#